data_AF-A0A916NX91-F1
#
_entry.id   AF-A0A916NX91-F1
#
_cell.length_a   1.000
_cell.length_b   1.000
_cell.length_c   1.000
_cell.angle_alpha   90.00
_cell.angle_beta   90.00
_cell.angle_gamma   90.00
#
_symmetry.space_group_name_H-M   'P 1'
#
loop_
_entity.id
_entity.type
_entity.pdbx_description
1 polymer ?
#
loop_
_entity_poly.entity_id
_entity_poly.type
_entity_poly.pdbx_seq_one_letter_code
_entity_poly.pdbx_strand_id
1 'polypeptide(L)'
;MNGVGRRNKRRGAIALLAAAAMCLLALLWAGQREKPAAVKGDGAMQPDYARYITETFEDLTKKVDFEVVRKRIYQSSTASIDTRKSTNFAALSWRMYALTGKQDYLDYSKKTWDMLFEEWRKHPDLYKKSPYNSFFIGESLMIAYAGLKQKGLVSAEDEAMLQDALKVTNVYQPGDHNQALSRIVGTLRSLAAFPGHPDAGAWRSNVERGWNNWYRNKDITENASGYMSISLMQVIKIAKLRGAEQELQNPEVRHMFTRYRDMIAPSGAIPEYGDDYFMEWTNWMYVFESAARLYNDPSFLTAAANVFRFGTAHYPLASHPSDFSANLDQLTSLFWMSDLLYLEPASLKPAEWPRASAVLHRSEPGNPKAADKLMLSASGKPGAPFVMSELFGRGSHAHTNRTGAIQYYETGGIPLYHGMARHNKGATDSNIVAMLPQISSHNYPYGETKFEPDTWYTESIPSQLLRLYEEADGAEGSTKATFKELTLRLDAGTSDASQPFELIIDNLRLEGPAGVRIIDDFETLGARWTRPDQPYALSPDSTSGQAALRVTIKPKASLFYSTRERYDLTFDVRDYTTIKYDWKYKAPARTISFIFRPNNDSGLDTKPGDLNIMPAVLSPRAEDKAQDSYGEYTLNNYFGFDTTLTRKIVLTAEGYLIVQDRLQPGKSTDGYAAGPVWQQYSAGDRGDNWFDSQGEMKTAAGQRLPWKALDGTSVPARNVLTYFERAEERAFGIHKASVTNNPTPAATVYAKQPVHAGQPVTFVSVLVPHAPEEAAADTAARISVQTAGTGGLNSLVTIQPSGSGSRPVTIRIDAVDWSVKRE
;
A
#
# COMPACT_ATOMS: atom_id res chain seq x y z
N MET A 1 66.27 1.62 -28.46
CA MET A 1 65.17 1.39 -27.49
C MET A 1 64.11 2.51 -27.42
N ASN A 2 64.13 3.57 -28.25
CA ASN A 2 63.19 4.71 -28.13
C ASN A 2 61.91 4.64 -29.01
N GLY A 3 61.69 3.55 -29.75
CA GLY A 3 60.54 3.41 -30.68
C GLY A 3 59.26 2.82 -30.08
N VAL A 4 59.38 1.99 -29.04
CA VAL A 4 58.26 1.21 -28.48
C VAL A 4 57.42 2.06 -27.49
N GLY A 5 58.06 2.93 -26.71
CA GLY A 5 57.37 3.82 -25.77
C GLY A 5 56.48 4.89 -26.42
N ARG A 6 56.85 5.39 -27.61
CA ARG A 6 56.02 6.35 -28.36
C ARG A 6 54.79 5.71 -29.01
N ARG A 7 54.89 4.44 -29.47
CA ARG A 7 53.75 3.69 -30.03
C ARG A 7 52.73 3.31 -28.95
N ASN A 8 53.17 2.90 -27.76
CA ASN A 8 52.27 2.59 -26.65
C ASN A 8 51.58 3.83 -26.07
N LYS A 9 52.28 4.97 -25.96
CA LYS A 9 51.65 6.25 -25.58
C LYS A 9 50.62 6.73 -26.61
N ARG A 10 50.90 6.59 -27.91
CA ARG A 10 49.92 6.91 -28.97
C ARG A 10 48.70 5.98 -28.97
N ARG A 11 48.90 4.67 -28.76
CA ARG A 11 47.78 3.72 -28.65
C ARG A 11 46.91 3.97 -27.41
N GLY A 12 47.53 4.29 -26.27
CA GLY A 12 46.82 4.71 -25.06
C GLY A 12 46.02 5.99 -25.27
N ALA A 13 46.61 7.01 -25.91
CA ALA A 13 45.92 8.26 -26.24
C ALA A 13 44.76 8.08 -27.22
N ILE A 14 44.91 7.21 -28.24
CA ILE A 14 43.85 6.90 -29.20
C ILE A 14 42.71 6.11 -28.53
N ALA A 15 43.02 5.17 -27.64
CA ALA A 15 42.01 4.43 -26.87
C ALA A 15 41.24 5.35 -25.91
N LEU A 16 41.91 6.30 -25.27
CA LEU A 16 41.30 7.34 -24.43
C LEU A 16 40.40 8.28 -25.25
N LEU A 17 40.84 8.71 -26.44
CA LEU A 17 40.04 9.54 -27.34
C LEU A 17 38.82 8.78 -27.88
N ALA A 18 38.96 7.50 -28.20
CA ALA A 18 37.85 6.65 -28.64
C ALA A 18 36.84 6.40 -27.52
N ALA A 19 37.30 6.15 -26.29
CA ALA A 19 36.44 6.02 -25.12
C ALA A 19 35.72 7.35 -24.81
N ALA A 20 36.43 8.48 -24.86
CA ALA A 20 35.84 9.80 -24.68
C ALA A 20 34.80 10.13 -25.78
N ALA A 21 35.08 9.79 -27.03
CA ALA A 21 34.14 9.97 -28.14
C ALA A 21 32.92 9.06 -28.04
N MET A 22 33.08 7.80 -27.61
CA MET A 22 31.95 6.89 -27.35
C MET A 22 31.12 7.35 -26.15
N CYS A 23 31.74 7.87 -25.08
CA CYS A 23 31.01 8.49 -23.98
C CYS A 23 30.28 9.75 -24.44
N LEU A 24 30.90 10.60 -25.26
CA LEU A 24 30.24 11.78 -25.81
C LEU A 24 29.06 11.40 -26.71
N LEU A 25 29.21 10.37 -27.55
CA LEU A 25 28.14 9.85 -28.40
C LEU A 25 27.03 9.18 -27.57
N ALA A 26 27.37 8.45 -26.50
CA ALA A 26 26.39 7.86 -25.59
C ALA A 26 25.64 8.95 -24.79
N LEU A 27 26.32 10.02 -24.37
CA LEU A 27 25.71 11.19 -23.73
C LEU A 27 24.87 12.01 -24.70
N LEU A 28 25.31 12.16 -25.96
CA LEU A 28 24.51 12.79 -27.03
C LEU A 28 23.30 11.93 -27.39
N TRP A 29 23.43 10.60 -27.37
CA TRP A 29 22.34 9.66 -27.63
C TRP A 29 21.34 9.59 -26.47
N ALA A 30 21.83 9.58 -25.22
CA ALA A 30 21.02 9.73 -24.02
C ALA A 30 20.32 11.10 -23.99
N GLY A 31 21.03 12.18 -24.35
CA GLY A 31 20.48 13.52 -24.47
C GLY A 31 19.52 13.70 -25.65
N GLN A 32 19.66 12.93 -26.74
CA GLN A 32 18.70 12.91 -27.85
C GLN A 32 17.35 12.29 -27.44
N ARG A 33 17.36 11.31 -26.52
CA ARG A 33 16.13 10.79 -25.88
C ARG A 33 15.55 11.73 -24.81
N GLU A 34 16.26 12.81 -24.44
CA GLU A 34 15.82 13.83 -23.49
C GLU A 34 15.39 15.14 -24.18
N LYS A 35 15.02 15.10 -25.47
CA LYS A 35 14.26 16.19 -26.08
C LYS A 35 12.76 15.98 -25.83
N PRO A 36 12.06 16.95 -25.21
CA PRO A 36 10.62 16.85 -25.05
C PRO A 36 9.94 16.69 -26.41
N ALA A 37 9.04 15.71 -26.52
CA ALA A 37 8.11 15.63 -27.61
C ALA A 37 7.08 16.75 -27.48
N ALA A 38 6.64 17.32 -28.60
CA ALA A 38 5.54 18.27 -28.58
C ALA A 38 4.23 17.51 -28.29
N VAL A 39 3.86 17.40 -27.01
CA VAL A 39 2.55 16.86 -26.62
C VAL A 39 1.53 17.97 -26.84
N LYS A 40 0.87 17.96 -28.00
CA LYS A 40 -0.31 18.81 -28.25
C LYS A 40 -1.58 17.99 -27.99
N GLY A 41 -2.48 18.57 -27.20
CA GLY A 41 -3.83 18.05 -26.98
C GLY A 41 -4.81 18.66 -27.97
N ASP A 42 -4.95 18.07 -29.15
CA ASP A 42 -5.76 18.60 -30.26
C ASP A 42 -7.24 18.19 -30.17
N GLY A 43 -7.71 17.66 -29.04
CA GLY A 43 -9.08 17.18 -28.88
C GLY A 43 -9.60 17.38 -27.46
N ALA A 44 -10.89 17.72 -27.33
CA ALA A 44 -11.59 18.06 -26.08
C ALA A 44 -11.53 17.00 -24.95
N MET A 45 -10.91 15.83 -25.18
CA MET A 45 -10.73 14.79 -24.16
C MET A 45 -9.31 14.68 -23.57
N GLN A 46 -8.24 15.03 -24.30
CA GLN A 46 -6.85 14.84 -23.85
C GLN A 46 -6.29 16.11 -23.18
N PRO A 47 -5.75 16.03 -21.95
CA PRO A 47 -5.15 17.18 -21.27
C PRO A 47 -3.87 17.71 -21.96
N ASP A 48 -3.64 19.02 -21.89
CA ASP A 48 -2.35 19.62 -22.26
C ASP A 48 -1.38 19.48 -21.07
N TYR A 49 -0.69 18.33 -21.02
CA TYR A 49 0.27 18.04 -19.95
C TYR A 49 1.47 19.00 -19.96
N ALA A 50 1.94 19.41 -21.13
CA ALA A 50 3.10 20.30 -21.24
C ALA A 50 2.81 21.66 -20.63
N ARG A 51 1.62 22.21 -20.94
CA ARG A 51 1.14 23.44 -20.32
C ARG A 51 0.96 23.28 -18.82
N TYR A 52 0.24 22.25 -18.36
CA TYR A 52 0.03 22.02 -16.92
C TYR A 52 1.36 21.93 -16.17
N ILE A 53 2.30 21.10 -16.65
CA ILE A 53 3.59 20.91 -15.98
C ILE A 53 4.37 22.23 -15.92
N THR A 54 4.37 23.01 -16.99
CA THR A 54 5.08 24.30 -17.04
C THR A 54 4.47 25.31 -16.09
N GLU A 55 3.14 25.49 -16.12
CA GLU A 55 2.44 26.44 -15.25
C GLU A 55 2.55 26.05 -13.77
N THR A 56 2.43 24.76 -13.45
CA THR A 56 2.60 24.25 -12.08
C THR A 56 4.03 24.40 -11.59
N PHE A 57 5.04 24.11 -12.44
CA PHE A 57 6.44 24.35 -12.07
C PHE A 57 6.66 25.81 -11.73
N GLU A 58 6.20 26.71 -12.61
CA GLU A 58 6.30 28.15 -12.39
C GLU A 58 5.64 28.60 -11.09
N ASP A 59 4.44 28.08 -10.77
CA ASP A 59 3.73 28.38 -9.52
C ASP A 59 4.49 27.91 -8.28
N LEU A 60 5.01 26.68 -8.30
CA LEU A 60 5.77 26.08 -7.20
C LEU A 60 7.14 26.77 -7.00
N THR A 61 7.73 27.30 -8.07
CA THR A 61 9.06 27.96 -8.04
C THR A 61 9.00 29.48 -8.00
N LYS A 62 7.83 30.11 -7.80
CA LYS A 62 7.70 31.58 -7.68
C LYS A 62 8.69 32.20 -6.69
N LYS A 63 8.98 31.49 -5.60
CA LYS A 63 9.96 31.89 -4.57
C LYS A 63 10.77 30.67 -4.13
N VAL A 64 11.86 30.40 -4.85
CA VAL A 64 12.78 29.31 -4.50
C VAL A 64 13.59 29.68 -3.26
N ASP A 65 13.50 28.85 -2.21
CA ASP A 65 14.37 28.93 -1.04
C ASP A 65 15.48 27.87 -1.12
N PHE A 66 16.66 28.30 -1.57
CA PHE A 66 17.82 27.41 -1.69
C PHE A 66 18.42 26.98 -0.35
N GLU A 67 18.13 27.67 0.76
CA GLU A 67 18.55 27.21 2.09
C GLU A 67 17.73 25.97 2.49
N VAL A 68 16.44 25.96 2.20
CA VAL A 68 15.59 24.77 2.36
C VAL A 68 16.09 23.61 1.47
N VAL A 69 16.44 23.88 0.22
CA VAL A 69 17.03 22.87 -0.69
C VAL A 69 18.32 22.30 -0.12
N ARG A 70 19.22 23.16 0.38
CA ARG A 70 20.49 22.74 0.98
C ARG A 70 20.26 21.90 2.22
N LYS A 71 19.35 22.31 3.12
CA LYS A 71 19.01 21.54 4.34
C LYS A 71 18.56 20.12 4.04
N ARG A 72 17.83 19.87 2.94
CA ARG A 72 17.43 18.51 2.54
C ARG A 72 18.60 17.57 2.19
N ILE A 73 19.81 18.10 2.02
CA ILE A 73 21.02 17.34 1.67
C ILE A 73 21.80 16.89 2.92
N TYR A 74 21.96 17.75 3.93
CA TYR A 74 22.87 17.52 5.08
C TYR A 74 22.28 17.89 6.46
N GLN A 75 21.28 18.76 6.46
CA GLN A 75 20.45 19.31 7.52
C GLN A 75 19.30 18.48 8.12
N SER A 76 19.40 17.80 9.26
CA SER A 76 18.36 16.83 9.66
C SER A 76 18.75 15.89 10.80
N SER A 77 18.08 15.92 11.96
CA SER A 77 17.85 14.67 12.71
C SER A 77 17.45 13.57 11.72
N THR A 78 17.85 12.31 11.97
CA THR A 78 17.82 11.18 11.03
C THR A 78 16.51 10.97 10.24
N ALA A 79 15.42 11.61 10.63
CA ALA A 79 14.13 11.64 9.95
C ALA A 79 13.99 12.63 8.75
N SER A 80 14.94 13.54 8.47
CA SER A 80 14.72 14.61 7.44
C SER A 80 15.73 14.76 6.29
N ILE A 81 16.84 14.01 6.30
CA ILE A 81 17.75 13.97 5.15
C ILE A 81 17.00 13.24 4.03
N ASP A 82 16.65 13.94 2.95
CA ASP A 82 15.98 13.37 1.79
C ASP A 82 16.54 14.02 0.52
N THR A 83 17.77 13.63 0.17
CA THR A 83 18.50 14.10 -1.01
C THR A 83 17.71 13.94 -2.31
N ARG A 84 16.75 12.99 -2.34
CA ARG A 84 15.81 12.77 -3.46
C ARG A 84 15.08 14.05 -3.86
N LYS A 85 14.62 14.86 -2.88
CA LYS A 85 13.84 16.08 -3.18
C LYS A 85 14.71 17.08 -3.95
N SER A 86 15.95 17.25 -3.52
CA SER A 86 16.92 18.14 -4.18
C SER A 86 17.34 17.63 -5.55
N THR A 87 17.60 16.33 -5.71
CA THR A 87 17.97 15.77 -7.03
C THR A 87 16.80 15.80 -8.01
N ASN A 88 15.57 15.55 -7.55
CA ASN A 88 14.36 15.70 -8.36
C ASN A 88 14.15 17.16 -8.79
N PHE A 89 14.36 18.12 -7.89
CA PHE A 89 14.27 19.54 -8.23
C PHE A 89 15.32 19.94 -9.28
N ALA A 90 16.57 19.48 -9.15
CA ALA A 90 17.60 19.73 -10.15
C ALA A 90 17.23 19.14 -11.51
N ALA A 91 16.82 17.87 -11.54
CA ALA A 91 16.43 17.17 -12.76
C ALA A 91 15.23 17.82 -13.45
N LEU A 92 14.18 18.13 -12.69
CA LEU A 92 12.99 18.81 -13.20
C LEU A 92 13.33 20.19 -13.75
N SER A 93 14.16 20.97 -13.04
CA SER A 93 14.62 22.29 -13.49
C SER A 93 15.38 22.20 -14.82
N TRP A 94 16.24 21.19 -15.00
CA TRP A 94 16.85 20.89 -16.30
C TRP A 94 15.81 20.58 -17.38
N ARG A 95 14.83 19.70 -17.10
CA ARG A 95 13.78 19.34 -18.06
C ARG A 95 12.94 20.56 -18.47
N MET A 96 12.63 21.45 -17.52
CA MET A 96 11.92 22.70 -17.80
C MET A 96 12.76 23.65 -18.66
N TYR A 97 14.07 23.75 -18.41
CA TYR A 97 14.97 24.47 -19.31
C TYR A 97 14.98 23.86 -20.71
N ALA A 98 15.08 22.53 -20.83
CA ALA A 98 15.09 21.85 -22.12
C ALA A 98 13.77 22.07 -22.91
N LEU A 99 12.64 22.18 -22.20
CA LEU A 99 11.33 22.46 -22.79
C LEU A 99 11.15 23.93 -23.21
N THR A 100 11.57 24.87 -22.36
CA THR A 100 11.20 26.30 -22.48
C THR A 100 12.33 27.22 -22.93
N GLY A 101 13.58 26.80 -22.76
CA GLY A 101 14.77 27.64 -22.96
C GLY A 101 14.99 28.73 -21.91
N LYS A 102 14.17 28.81 -20.86
CA LYS A 102 14.26 29.85 -19.82
C LYS A 102 15.51 29.64 -18.95
N GLN A 103 16.43 30.61 -18.98
CA GLN A 103 17.74 30.51 -18.34
C GLN A 103 17.65 30.28 -16.82
N ASP A 104 16.70 30.91 -16.13
CA ASP A 104 16.49 30.74 -14.70
C ASP A 104 16.36 29.26 -14.28
N TYR A 105 15.75 28.43 -15.12
CA TYR A 105 15.55 27.00 -14.83
C TYR A 105 16.88 26.22 -14.92
N LEU A 106 17.76 26.59 -15.86
CA LEU A 106 19.11 26.03 -15.91
C LEU A 106 19.92 26.47 -14.68
N ASP A 107 19.75 27.72 -14.26
CA ASP A 107 20.42 28.26 -13.07
C ASP A 107 19.94 27.55 -11.79
N TYR A 108 18.65 27.22 -11.67
CA TYR A 108 18.11 26.42 -10.56
C TYR A 108 18.71 25.01 -10.52
N SER A 109 18.79 24.35 -11.69
CA SER A 109 19.42 23.04 -11.82
C SER A 109 20.88 23.08 -11.39
N LYS A 110 21.65 24.04 -11.93
CA LYS A 110 23.07 24.19 -11.65
C LYS A 110 23.34 24.54 -10.19
N LYS A 111 22.59 25.48 -9.62
CA LYS A 111 22.77 25.87 -8.21
C LYS A 111 22.46 24.72 -7.26
N THR A 112 21.43 23.93 -7.55
CA THR A 112 21.11 22.74 -6.75
C THR A 112 22.19 21.67 -6.86
N TRP A 113 22.72 21.43 -8.06
CA TRP A 113 23.87 20.57 -8.30
C TRP A 113 25.10 21.02 -7.48
N ASP A 114 25.46 22.30 -7.54
CA ASP A 114 26.62 22.82 -6.83
C ASP A 114 26.52 22.62 -5.32
N MET A 115 25.34 22.88 -4.74
CA MET A 115 25.11 22.65 -3.31
C MET A 115 25.24 21.18 -2.95
N LEU A 116 24.72 20.26 -3.77
CA LEU A 116 24.86 18.82 -3.53
C LEU A 116 26.32 18.40 -3.43
N PHE A 117 27.12 18.78 -4.42
CA PHE A 117 28.54 18.41 -4.46
C PHE A 117 29.37 19.20 -3.42
N GLU A 118 28.98 20.42 -3.07
CA GLU A 118 29.59 21.15 -1.95
C GLU A 118 29.37 20.41 -0.62
N GLU A 119 28.15 19.97 -0.33
CA GLU A 119 27.83 19.26 0.91
C GLU A 119 28.42 17.85 0.93
N TRP A 120 28.47 17.15 -0.20
CA TRP A 120 29.17 15.86 -0.30
C TRP A 120 30.68 15.97 -0.10
N ARG A 121 31.32 17.06 -0.54
CA ARG A 121 32.75 17.31 -0.24
C ARG A 121 32.98 17.58 1.25
N LYS A 122 32.09 18.36 1.89
CA LYS A 122 32.14 18.64 3.34
C LYS A 122 31.84 17.42 4.19
N HIS A 123 30.91 16.59 3.73
CA HIS A 123 30.38 15.44 4.45
C HIS A 123 30.33 14.18 3.56
N PRO A 124 31.48 13.55 3.25
CA PRO A 124 31.54 12.41 2.34
C PRO A 124 30.69 11.21 2.75
N ASP A 125 30.41 11.09 4.05
CA ASP A 125 29.54 10.07 4.61
C ASP A 125 28.11 10.09 4.04
N LEU A 126 27.63 11.26 3.59
CA LEU A 126 26.27 11.42 3.05
C LEU A 126 26.03 10.61 1.78
N TYR A 127 27.05 10.38 0.95
CA TYR A 127 26.92 9.56 -0.26
C TYR A 127 27.63 8.21 -0.15
N LYS A 128 28.63 8.09 0.74
CA LYS A 128 29.42 6.86 0.93
C LYS A 128 28.75 5.84 1.84
N LYS A 129 27.94 6.27 2.81
CA LYS A 129 27.26 5.36 3.74
C LYS A 129 25.87 5.02 3.21
N SER A 130 25.55 3.73 3.17
CA SER A 130 24.26 3.19 2.72
C SER A 130 22.99 3.72 3.43
N PRO A 131 22.96 4.23 4.68
CA PRO A 131 21.71 4.66 5.32
C PRO A 131 21.18 6.01 4.81
N TYR A 132 21.93 6.73 3.98
CA TYR A 132 21.54 8.04 3.42
C TYR A 132 21.15 7.97 1.92
N ASN A 133 21.31 6.81 1.28
CA ASN A 133 21.06 6.66 -0.16
C ASN A 133 19.64 6.16 -0.45
N SER A 134 18.77 7.11 -0.79
CA SER A 134 17.43 6.83 -1.33
C SER A 134 17.54 6.12 -2.68
N PHE A 135 16.93 4.94 -2.81
CA PHE A 135 16.80 4.15 -4.04
C PHE A 135 16.21 4.94 -5.23
N PHE A 136 15.64 6.12 -4.99
CA PHE A 136 15.10 7.02 -6.00
C PHE A 136 16.08 8.09 -6.52
N ILE A 137 17.27 8.27 -5.93
CA ILE A 137 18.16 9.39 -6.33
C ILE A 137 18.86 9.13 -7.67
N GLY A 138 19.11 7.86 -8.01
CA GLY A 138 19.94 7.51 -9.16
C GLY A 138 19.39 8.03 -10.49
N GLU A 139 18.06 7.98 -10.68
CA GLU A 139 17.43 8.49 -11.89
C GLU A 139 17.59 10.01 -12.02
N SER A 140 17.13 10.78 -11.03
CA SER A 140 17.13 12.24 -11.10
C SER A 140 18.55 12.82 -11.08
N LEU A 141 19.46 12.23 -10.32
CA LEU A 141 20.87 12.62 -10.32
C LEU A 141 21.51 12.48 -11.71
N MET A 142 21.25 11.36 -12.39
CA MET A 142 21.80 11.11 -13.73
C MET A 142 21.16 11.98 -14.81
N ILE A 143 19.86 12.34 -14.69
CA ILE A 143 19.19 13.30 -15.57
C ILE A 143 19.84 14.69 -15.45
N ALA A 144 19.98 15.19 -14.22
CA ALA A 144 20.61 16.49 -13.96
C ALA A 144 22.07 16.51 -14.46
N TYR A 145 22.83 15.44 -14.19
CA TYR A 145 24.20 15.29 -14.69
C TYR A 145 24.26 15.37 -16.22
N ALA A 146 23.46 14.57 -16.93
CA ALA A 146 23.50 14.53 -18.39
C ALA A 146 23.20 15.91 -19.00
N GLY A 147 22.21 16.60 -18.47
CA GLY A 147 21.83 17.94 -18.91
C GLY A 147 22.90 19.00 -18.67
N LEU A 148 23.42 19.08 -17.44
CA LEU A 148 24.48 20.02 -17.10
C LEU A 148 25.79 19.71 -17.84
N LYS A 149 26.10 18.43 -18.06
CA LYS A 149 27.28 18.00 -18.82
C LYS A 149 27.19 18.47 -20.26
N GLN A 150 26.02 18.38 -20.90
CA GLN A 150 25.79 18.89 -22.25
C GLN A 150 26.07 20.40 -22.37
N LYS A 151 25.86 21.15 -21.29
CA LYS A 151 26.16 22.59 -21.20
C LYS A 151 27.60 22.92 -20.78
N GLY A 152 28.44 21.91 -20.54
CA GLY A 152 29.80 22.11 -20.04
C GLY A 152 29.84 22.63 -18.60
N LEU A 153 28.78 22.41 -17.82
CA LEU A 153 28.62 22.93 -16.47
C LEU A 153 29.02 21.93 -15.37
N VAL A 154 29.51 20.75 -15.72
CA VAL A 154 29.97 19.75 -14.74
C VAL A 154 31.50 19.78 -14.66
N SER A 155 32.02 20.01 -13.45
CA SER A 155 33.47 19.98 -13.22
C SER A 155 34.01 18.54 -13.22
N ALA A 156 35.31 18.38 -13.49
CA ALA A 156 35.96 17.07 -13.44
C ALA A 156 35.95 16.46 -12.03
N GLU A 157 36.03 17.31 -11.00
CA GLU A 157 35.97 16.89 -9.59
C GLU A 157 34.57 16.35 -9.23
N ASP A 158 33.51 17.07 -9.64
CA ASP A 158 32.14 16.62 -9.39
C ASP A 158 31.84 15.31 -10.13
N GLU A 159 32.30 15.17 -11.37
CA GLU A 159 32.14 13.93 -12.14
C GLU A 159 32.87 12.74 -11.50
N ALA A 160 34.06 12.95 -10.93
CA ALA A 160 34.78 11.92 -10.20
C ALA A 160 34.05 11.53 -8.91
N MET A 161 33.51 12.50 -8.17
CA MET A 161 32.73 12.23 -6.96
C MET A 161 31.40 11.55 -7.26
N LEU A 162 30.73 11.90 -8.36
CA LEU A 162 29.53 11.21 -8.85
C LEU A 162 29.83 9.73 -9.10
N GLN A 163 30.89 9.42 -9.85
CA GLN A 163 31.28 8.04 -10.13
C GLN A 163 31.55 7.22 -8.85
N ASP A 164 32.11 7.84 -7.81
CA ASP A 164 32.28 7.18 -6.51
C ASP A 164 30.94 6.93 -5.81
N ALA A 165 30.01 7.90 -5.83
CA ALA A 165 28.66 7.74 -5.28
C ALA A 165 27.85 6.65 -6.00
N LEU A 166 28.02 6.50 -7.32
CA LEU A 166 27.31 5.49 -8.11
C LEU A 166 27.57 4.05 -7.67
N LYS A 167 28.70 3.78 -7.00
CA LYS A 167 29.00 2.46 -6.44
C LYS A 167 28.01 2.05 -5.35
N VAL A 168 27.44 3.02 -4.64
CA VAL A 168 26.50 2.79 -3.54
C VAL A 168 25.05 2.86 -4.02
N THR A 169 24.75 3.65 -5.06
CA THR A 169 23.38 3.76 -5.60
C THR A 169 23.02 2.58 -6.52
N ASN A 170 23.99 2.02 -7.24
CA ASN A 170 23.79 0.94 -8.24
C ASN A 170 23.95 -0.49 -7.67
N VAL A 171 23.69 -0.64 -6.36
CA VAL A 171 23.68 -1.94 -5.68
C VAL A 171 22.41 -2.74 -6.03
N TYR A 172 22.55 -4.06 -6.13
CA TYR A 172 21.41 -4.95 -6.34
C TYR A 172 20.53 -5.00 -5.09
N GLN A 173 19.23 -4.83 -5.29
CA GLN A 173 18.19 -5.08 -4.31
C GLN A 173 17.27 -6.17 -4.87
N PRO A 174 17.06 -7.29 -4.16
CA PRO A 174 16.10 -8.32 -4.57
C PRO A 174 14.66 -7.80 -4.59
N GLY A 175 13.79 -8.47 -5.38
CA GLY A 175 12.37 -8.16 -5.49
C GLY A 175 11.97 -7.40 -6.75
N ASP A 176 10.66 -7.24 -6.93
CA ASP A 176 10.00 -6.59 -8.07
C ASP A 176 9.18 -5.35 -7.66
N HIS A 177 9.48 -4.79 -6.49
CA HIS A 177 8.81 -3.62 -5.92
C HIS A 177 9.53 -2.31 -6.28
N ASN A 178 8.92 -1.19 -5.91
CA ASN A 178 9.33 0.16 -6.33
C ASN A 178 10.82 0.47 -6.08
N GLN A 179 11.37 0.06 -4.95
CA GLN A 179 12.77 0.37 -4.60
C GLN A 179 13.75 -0.36 -5.52
N ALA A 180 13.55 -1.66 -5.73
CA ALA A 180 14.40 -2.47 -6.60
C ALA A 180 14.36 -1.96 -8.04
N LEU A 181 13.16 -1.70 -8.57
CA LEU A 181 12.97 -1.22 -9.93
C LEU A 181 13.53 0.20 -10.15
N SER A 182 13.36 1.12 -9.19
CA SER A 182 13.95 2.47 -9.28
C SER A 182 15.47 2.46 -9.30
N ARG A 183 16.12 1.56 -8.55
CA ARG A 183 17.59 1.38 -8.61
C ARG A 183 18.04 0.93 -10.00
N ILE A 184 17.29 0.03 -10.64
CA ILE A 184 17.61 -0.45 -12.00
C ILE A 184 17.56 0.70 -13.00
N VAL A 185 16.57 1.59 -12.92
CA VAL A 185 16.49 2.77 -13.81
C VAL A 185 17.70 3.71 -13.62
N GLY A 186 18.06 4.02 -12.38
CA GLY A 186 19.28 4.79 -12.09
C GLY A 186 20.55 4.11 -12.59
N THR A 187 20.64 2.79 -12.44
CA THR A 187 21.77 1.97 -12.88
C THR A 187 21.91 1.97 -14.40
N LEU A 188 20.81 1.85 -15.14
CA LEU A 188 20.79 1.91 -16.60
C LEU A 188 21.28 3.27 -17.12
N ARG A 189 20.83 4.37 -16.51
CA ARG A 189 21.31 5.72 -16.84
C ARG A 189 22.81 5.88 -16.52
N SER A 190 23.27 5.31 -15.41
CA SER A 190 24.69 5.27 -15.04
C SER A 190 25.52 4.51 -16.06
N LEU A 191 25.04 3.35 -16.54
CA LEU A 191 25.69 2.54 -17.57
C LEU A 191 25.77 3.27 -18.92
N ALA A 192 24.76 4.06 -19.26
CA ALA A 192 24.76 4.89 -20.47
C ALA A 192 25.80 6.02 -20.38
N ALA A 193 25.90 6.69 -19.22
CA ALA A 193 26.84 7.80 -19.03
C ALA A 193 28.30 7.32 -18.84
N PHE A 194 28.50 6.21 -18.14
CA PHE A 194 29.82 5.69 -17.75
C PHE A 194 30.02 4.22 -18.17
N PRO A 195 29.98 3.90 -19.48
CA PRO A 195 30.08 2.51 -19.95
C PRO A 195 31.41 1.83 -19.62
N GLY A 196 32.47 2.62 -19.38
CA GLY A 196 33.81 2.19 -19.00
C GLY A 196 34.13 2.27 -17.51
N HIS A 197 33.16 2.53 -16.64
CA HIS A 197 33.37 2.50 -15.18
C HIS A 197 33.85 1.11 -14.73
N PRO A 198 34.77 0.98 -13.75
CA PRO A 198 35.26 -0.33 -13.29
C PRO A 198 34.15 -1.30 -12.87
N ASP A 199 33.08 -0.79 -12.24
CA ASP A 199 31.95 -1.60 -11.77
C ASP A 199 30.83 -1.79 -12.81
N ALA A 200 30.98 -1.27 -14.03
CA ALA A 200 29.94 -1.35 -15.07
C ALA A 200 29.54 -2.80 -15.40
N GLY A 201 30.46 -3.76 -15.30
CA GLY A 201 30.14 -5.18 -15.44
C GLY A 201 29.18 -5.69 -14.36
N ALA A 202 29.43 -5.35 -13.10
CA ALA A 202 28.58 -5.72 -11.97
C ALA A 202 27.21 -5.05 -12.08
N TRP A 203 27.16 -3.77 -12.46
CA TRP A 203 25.92 -3.03 -12.67
C TRP A 203 25.04 -3.67 -13.77
N ARG A 204 25.62 -4.08 -14.90
CA ARG A 204 24.88 -4.83 -15.93
C ARG A 204 24.32 -6.14 -15.39
N SER A 205 25.12 -6.90 -14.63
CA SER A 205 24.65 -8.15 -14.02
C SER A 205 23.49 -7.92 -13.05
N ASN A 206 23.51 -6.83 -12.27
CA ASN A 206 22.44 -6.49 -11.35
C ASN A 206 21.15 -6.14 -12.07
N VAL A 207 21.24 -5.36 -13.17
CA VAL A 207 20.11 -5.02 -14.04
C VAL A 207 19.47 -6.28 -14.63
N GLU A 208 20.28 -7.18 -15.20
CA GLU A 208 19.76 -8.41 -15.81
C GLU A 208 19.12 -9.33 -14.77
N ARG A 209 19.71 -9.44 -13.58
CA ARG A 209 19.14 -10.22 -12.49
C ARG A 209 17.78 -9.68 -12.05
N GLY A 210 17.67 -8.37 -11.83
CA GLY A 210 16.42 -7.72 -11.41
C GLY A 210 15.33 -7.80 -12.47
N TRP A 211 15.67 -7.56 -13.73
CA TRP A 211 14.72 -7.66 -14.84
C TRP A 211 14.21 -9.09 -15.02
N ASN A 212 15.10 -10.08 -15.05
CA ASN A 212 14.71 -11.48 -15.20
C ASN A 212 13.88 -12.00 -14.03
N ASN A 213 14.11 -11.48 -12.82
CA ASN A 213 13.29 -11.77 -11.65
C ASN A 213 11.84 -11.31 -11.86
N TRP A 214 11.64 -10.05 -12.25
CA TRP A 214 10.30 -9.52 -12.55
C TRP A 214 9.67 -10.21 -13.76
N TYR A 215 10.42 -10.36 -14.87
CA TYR A 215 9.88 -10.89 -16.12
C TYR A 215 9.47 -12.36 -16.04
N ARG A 216 10.05 -13.13 -15.11
CA ARG A 216 9.56 -14.49 -14.79
C ARG A 216 8.11 -14.46 -14.33
N ASN A 217 7.77 -13.52 -13.45
CA ASN A 217 6.45 -13.40 -12.84
C ASN A 217 5.45 -12.65 -13.74
N LYS A 218 5.92 -11.72 -14.59
CA LYS A 218 5.12 -10.90 -15.53
C LYS A 218 4.03 -10.05 -14.87
N ASP A 219 4.13 -9.88 -13.56
CA ASP A 219 3.29 -9.07 -12.69
C ASP A 219 4.17 -8.53 -11.56
N ILE A 220 3.63 -7.65 -10.73
CA ILE A 220 4.35 -7.01 -9.62
C ILE A 220 3.71 -7.44 -8.30
N THR A 221 4.52 -7.91 -7.35
CA THR A 221 4.03 -8.34 -6.02
C THR A 221 3.60 -7.21 -5.10
N GLU A 222 3.78 -5.95 -5.48
CA GLU A 222 3.33 -4.79 -4.70
C GLU A 222 1.79 -4.75 -4.60
N ASN A 223 1.25 -4.44 -3.43
CA ASN A 223 -0.20 -4.33 -3.22
C ASN A 223 -0.56 -3.06 -2.45
N ALA A 224 -0.19 -1.92 -3.05
CA ALA A 224 -0.65 -0.61 -2.66
C ALA A 224 -0.82 0.24 -3.92
N SER A 225 -1.94 0.94 -4.06
CA SER A 225 -2.29 1.69 -5.30
C SER A 225 -1.22 2.70 -5.70
N GLY A 226 -0.78 3.54 -4.78
CA GLY A 226 0.24 4.57 -5.00
C GLY A 226 1.61 3.97 -5.34
N TYR A 227 2.07 2.99 -4.57
CA TYR A 227 3.37 2.35 -4.83
C TYR A 227 3.40 1.57 -6.15
N MET A 228 2.30 0.89 -6.48
CA MET A 228 2.17 0.16 -7.75
C MET A 228 2.36 1.06 -8.96
N SER A 229 1.82 2.29 -8.92
CA SER A 229 2.01 3.26 -10.00
C SER A 229 3.49 3.58 -10.26
N ILE A 230 4.31 3.59 -9.19
CA ILE A 230 5.76 3.78 -9.27
C ILE A 230 6.37 2.57 -9.96
N SER A 231 6.09 1.36 -9.47
CA SER A 231 6.65 0.12 -10.01
C SER A 231 6.31 -0.07 -11.48
N LEU A 232 5.07 0.17 -11.90
CA LEU A 232 4.64 0.12 -13.31
C LEU A 232 5.38 1.15 -14.17
N MET A 233 5.51 2.39 -13.69
CA MET A 233 6.30 3.42 -14.38
C MET A 233 7.75 2.96 -14.57
N GLN A 234 8.38 2.39 -13.53
CA GLN A 234 9.75 1.91 -13.61
C GLN A 234 9.89 0.74 -14.58
N VAL A 235 8.98 -0.23 -14.61
CA VAL A 235 8.99 -1.33 -15.60
C VAL A 235 9.03 -0.78 -17.03
N ILE A 236 8.17 0.19 -17.35
CA ILE A 236 8.14 0.82 -18.68
C ILE A 236 9.48 1.51 -19.00
N LYS A 237 10.03 2.24 -18.03
CA LYS A 237 11.33 2.93 -18.19
C LYS A 237 12.48 1.94 -18.38
N ILE A 238 12.52 0.87 -17.60
CA ILE A 238 13.54 -0.19 -17.72
C ILE A 238 13.47 -0.83 -19.10
N ALA A 239 12.27 -1.18 -19.57
CA ALA A 239 12.08 -1.73 -20.91
C ALA A 239 12.65 -0.81 -21.99
N LYS A 240 12.28 0.48 -21.96
CA LYS A 240 12.76 1.50 -22.93
C LYS A 240 14.28 1.71 -22.88
N LEU A 241 14.86 1.74 -21.68
CA LEU A 241 16.30 1.94 -21.48
C LEU A 241 17.12 0.70 -21.88
N ARG A 242 16.55 -0.50 -21.76
CA ARG A 242 17.17 -1.77 -22.18
C ARG A 242 16.93 -2.13 -23.64
N GLY A 243 15.94 -1.53 -24.30
CA GLY A 243 15.49 -1.97 -25.62
C GLY A 243 14.67 -3.26 -25.57
N ALA A 244 13.93 -3.47 -24.47
CA ALA A 244 13.14 -4.66 -24.18
C ALA A 244 11.62 -4.38 -24.26
N GLU A 245 11.18 -3.33 -24.97
CA GLU A 245 9.76 -2.98 -25.07
C GLU A 245 8.90 -4.10 -25.68
N GLN A 246 9.49 -4.96 -26.53
CA GLN A 246 8.79 -6.11 -27.10
C GLN A 246 8.35 -7.11 -26.02
N GLU A 247 9.08 -7.22 -24.91
CA GLU A 247 8.72 -8.10 -23.79
C GLU A 247 7.45 -7.63 -23.08
N LEU A 248 7.16 -6.32 -23.11
CA LEU A 248 5.92 -5.76 -22.57
C LEU A 248 4.69 -6.15 -23.40
N GLN A 249 4.86 -6.59 -24.66
CA GLN A 249 3.77 -7.06 -25.50
C GLN A 249 3.20 -8.42 -25.06
N ASN A 250 3.82 -9.06 -24.05
CA ASN A 250 3.31 -10.30 -23.49
C ASN A 250 1.86 -10.11 -22.95
N PRO A 251 0.90 -10.99 -23.27
CA PRO A 251 -0.49 -10.86 -22.79
C PRO A 251 -0.64 -10.81 -21.26
N GLU A 252 0.19 -11.52 -20.50
CA GLU A 252 0.17 -11.50 -19.03
C GLU A 252 0.64 -10.13 -18.51
N VAL A 253 1.67 -9.56 -19.14
CA VAL A 253 2.14 -8.20 -18.81
C VAL A 253 1.07 -7.17 -19.18
N ARG A 254 0.41 -7.30 -20.35
CA ARG A 254 -0.71 -6.43 -20.72
C ARG A 254 -1.84 -6.52 -19.70
N HIS A 255 -2.18 -7.72 -19.25
CA HIS A 255 -3.23 -7.96 -18.26
C HIS A 255 -2.97 -7.18 -16.96
N MET A 256 -1.72 -7.11 -16.49
CA MET A 256 -1.34 -6.27 -15.35
C MET A 256 -1.73 -4.79 -15.55
N PHE A 257 -1.51 -4.21 -16.74
CA PHE A 257 -1.93 -2.82 -17.01
C PHE A 257 -3.45 -2.67 -17.13
N THR A 258 -4.11 -3.58 -17.85
CA THR A 258 -5.57 -3.60 -18.04
C THR A 258 -6.29 -3.67 -16.69
N ARG A 259 -5.77 -4.48 -15.76
CA ARG A 259 -6.28 -4.59 -14.39
C ARG A 259 -6.41 -3.23 -13.71
N TYR A 260 -5.38 -2.37 -13.77
CA TYR A 260 -5.41 -1.06 -13.11
C TYR A 260 -6.27 -0.02 -13.83
N ARG A 261 -6.40 -0.12 -15.16
CA ARG A 261 -7.39 0.67 -15.92
C ARG A 261 -8.80 0.37 -15.40
N ASP A 262 -9.09 -0.91 -15.21
CA ASP A 262 -10.42 -1.36 -14.81
C ASP A 262 -10.73 -1.03 -13.33
N MET A 263 -9.71 -0.84 -12.49
CA MET A 263 -9.83 -0.39 -11.09
C MET A 263 -10.20 1.07 -10.90
N ILE A 264 -10.05 1.93 -11.92
CA ILE A 264 -10.45 3.34 -11.81
C ILE A 264 -11.93 3.39 -11.44
N ALA A 265 -12.33 4.29 -10.54
CA ALA A 265 -13.72 4.49 -10.18
C ALA A 265 -14.46 5.38 -11.23
N PRO A 266 -15.80 5.35 -11.31
CA PRO A 266 -16.58 6.27 -12.14
C PRO A 266 -16.27 7.77 -11.97
N SER A 267 -15.89 8.20 -10.77
CA SER A 267 -15.41 9.57 -10.51
C SER A 267 -14.05 9.91 -11.15
N GLY A 268 -13.29 8.90 -11.57
CA GLY A 268 -11.89 9.03 -11.95
C GLY A 268 -10.89 8.81 -10.80
N ALA A 269 -11.37 8.54 -9.59
CA ALA A 269 -10.50 8.19 -8.46
C ALA A 269 -9.81 6.83 -8.69
N ILE A 270 -8.58 6.70 -8.17
CA ILE A 270 -7.95 5.40 -7.94
C ILE A 270 -8.27 5.00 -6.50
N PRO A 271 -9.00 3.89 -6.27
CA PRO A 271 -9.26 3.40 -4.92
C PRO A 271 -7.96 3.17 -4.12
N GLU A 272 -7.95 3.62 -2.87
CA GLU A 272 -6.83 3.48 -1.94
C GLU A 272 -6.79 2.07 -1.32
N TYR A 273 -5.60 1.45 -1.27
CA TYR A 273 -5.33 0.23 -0.50
C TYR A 273 -3.82 0.08 -0.24
N GLY A 274 -3.44 -0.76 0.74
CA GLY A 274 -2.04 -0.93 1.17
C GLY A 274 -1.47 0.33 1.84
N ASP A 275 -0.15 0.51 1.84
CA ASP A 275 0.51 1.71 2.39
C ASP A 275 0.29 2.97 1.50
N ASP A 276 -0.96 3.33 1.16
CA ASP A 276 -1.27 4.45 0.27
C ASP A 276 -1.95 5.63 0.99
N TYR A 277 -2.04 6.77 0.30
CA TYR A 277 -2.89 7.91 0.64
C TYR A 277 -3.97 8.10 -0.43
N PHE A 278 -5.17 8.50 -0.04
CA PHE A 278 -6.29 8.84 -0.93
C PHE A 278 -6.09 10.12 -1.79
N MET A 279 -4.91 10.30 -2.39
CA MET A 279 -4.51 11.52 -3.14
C MET A 279 -3.50 11.25 -4.28
N GLU A 280 -2.97 10.04 -4.43
CA GLU A 280 -1.85 9.77 -5.34
C GLU A 280 -2.32 9.50 -6.79
N TRP A 281 -2.16 10.49 -7.68
CA TRP A 281 -2.64 10.42 -9.07
C TRP A 281 -1.58 10.65 -10.16
N THR A 282 -0.46 11.29 -9.84
CA THR A 282 0.48 11.85 -10.85
C THR A 282 1.18 10.78 -11.69
N ASN A 283 1.63 9.69 -11.06
CA ASN A 283 2.33 8.59 -11.75
C ASN A 283 1.43 7.81 -12.72
N TRP A 284 0.16 7.67 -12.36
CA TRP A 284 -0.82 6.94 -13.17
C TRP A 284 -0.96 7.54 -14.57
N MET A 285 -0.71 8.84 -14.72
CA MET A 285 -0.72 9.52 -16.03
C MET A 285 0.29 8.90 -16.98
N TYR A 286 1.55 8.80 -16.55
CA TYR A 286 2.61 8.24 -17.37
C TYR A 286 2.35 6.76 -17.68
N VAL A 287 1.86 6.00 -16.70
CA VAL A 287 1.52 4.58 -16.86
C VAL A 287 0.48 4.39 -17.95
N PHE A 288 -0.65 5.09 -17.88
CA PHE A 288 -1.75 4.91 -18.83
C PHE A 288 -1.46 5.52 -20.20
N GLU A 289 -0.85 6.71 -20.27
CA GLU A 289 -0.40 7.28 -21.55
C GLU A 289 0.62 6.38 -22.26
N SER A 290 1.53 5.76 -21.51
CA SER A 290 2.47 4.79 -22.07
C SER A 290 1.77 3.51 -22.50
N ALA A 291 0.85 2.96 -21.69
CA ALA A 291 0.09 1.76 -22.01
C ALA A 291 -0.76 1.92 -23.27
N ALA A 292 -1.38 3.09 -23.47
CA ALA A 292 -2.13 3.40 -24.67
C ALA A 292 -1.29 3.22 -25.94
N ARG A 293 -0.04 3.70 -25.91
CA ARG A 293 0.92 3.60 -27.03
C ARG A 293 1.48 2.20 -27.17
N LEU A 294 1.84 1.56 -26.06
CA LEU A 294 2.39 0.21 -26.05
C LEU A 294 1.42 -0.79 -26.66
N TYR A 295 0.14 -0.71 -26.32
CA TYR A 295 -0.88 -1.69 -26.72
C TYR A 295 -1.79 -1.22 -27.84
N ASN A 296 -1.55 -0.02 -28.37
CA ASN A 296 -2.44 0.65 -29.34
C ASN A 296 -3.91 0.62 -28.88
N ASP A 297 -4.14 0.92 -27.60
CA ASP A 297 -5.42 0.75 -26.92
C ASP A 297 -5.91 2.11 -26.38
N PRO A 298 -6.88 2.76 -27.06
CA PRO A 298 -7.33 4.11 -26.71
C PRO A 298 -8.06 4.21 -25.37
N SER A 299 -8.47 3.09 -24.77
CA SER A 299 -9.11 3.09 -23.45
C SER A 299 -8.19 3.60 -22.35
N PHE A 300 -6.89 3.39 -22.49
CA PHE A 300 -5.91 3.91 -21.53
C PHE A 300 -5.75 5.44 -21.62
N LEU A 301 -6.04 6.07 -22.77
CA LEU A 301 -6.06 7.54 -22.85
C LEU A 301 -7.22 8.13 -22.06
N THR A 302 -8.38 7.47 -22.10
CA THR A 302 -9.55 7.85 -21.30
C THR A 302 -9.26 7.66 -19.82
N ALA A 303 -8.60 6.56 -19.45
CA ALA A 303 -8.15 6.32 -18.07
C ALA A 303 -7.20 7.42 -17.56
N ALA A 304 -6.19 7.78 -18.35
CA ALA A 304 -5.27 8.88 -18.04
C ALA A 304 -6.03 10.21 -17.86
N ALA A 305 -6.94 10.54 -18.78
CA ALA A 305 -7.73 11.77 -18.72
C ALA A 305 -8.65 11.82 -17.48
N ASN A 306 -9.29 10.71 -17.11
CA ASN A 306 -10.19 10.66 -15.96
C ASN A 306 -9.41 10.86 -14.66
N VAL A 307 -8.30 10.14 -14.48
CA VAL A 307 -7.46 10.26 -13.29
C VAL A 307 -6.81 11.65 -13.23
N PHE A 308 -6.42 12.26 -14.36
CA PHE A 308 -5.92 13.63 -14.42
C PHE A 308 -6.97 14.66 -13.95
N ARG A 309 -8.19 14.55 -14.47
CA ARG A 309 -9.30 15.47 -14.14
C ARG A 309 -9.69 15.34 -12.67
N PHE A 310 -9.76 14.12 -12.16
CA PHE A 310 -9.98 13.88 -10.73
C PHE A 310 -8.84 14.52 -9.91
N GLY A 311 -7.60 14.16 -10.20
CA GLY A 311 -6.43 14.66 -9.47
C GLY A 311 -6.36 16.18 -9.43
N THR A 312 -6.47 16.85 -10.59
CA THR A 312 -6.39 18.32 -10.67
C THR A 312 -7.59 19.04 -10.07
N ALA A 313 -8.79 18.47 -10.13
CA ALA A 313 -9.99 19.08 -9.53
C ALA A 313 -10.04 18.96 -8.01
N HIS A 314 -9.42 17.91 -7.44
CA HIS A 314 -9.58 17.53 -6.04
C HIS A 314 -8.30 17.71 -5.22
N TYR A 315 -7.15 17.39 -5.80
CA TYR A 315 -5.84 17.40 -5.17
C TYR A 315 -4.80 18.06 -6.11
N PRO A 316 -5.00 19.33 -6.50
CA PRO A 316 -4.09 20.01 -7.40
C PRO A 316 -2.72 20.20 -6.76
N LEU A 317 -1.67 20.06 -7.55
CA LEU A 317 -0.35 20.58 -7.18
C LEU A 317 -0.43 22.11 -7.21
N ALA A 318 -0.27 22.76 -6.07
CA ALA A 318 -0.43 24.19 -5.85
C ALA A 318 0.61 24.75 -4.89
N SER A 319 1.10 25.95 -5.16
CA SER A 319 2.12 26.62 -4.33
C SER A 319 1.67 26.88 -2.89
N HIS A 320 2.59 26.66 -1.96
CA HIS A 320 2.57 27.09 -0.57
C HIS A 320 3.54 28.27 -0.41
N PRO A 321 3.08 29.53 -0.52
CA PRO A 321 3.97 30.70 -0.64
C PRO A 321 4.89 30.95 0.56
N SER A 322 4.54 30.40 1.73
CA SER A 322 5.30 30.52 2.99
C SER A 322 6.06 29.25 3.37
N ASP A 323 5.95 28.17 2.60
CA ASP A 323 6.58 26.88 2.89
C ASP A 323 7.14 26.25 1.62
N PHE A 324 8.37 26.63 1.27
CA PHE A 324 9.05 26.04 0.12
C PHE A 324 9.36 24.55 0.33
N SER A 325 9.39 24.05 1.56
CA SER A 325 9.55 22.62 1.79
C SER A 325 8.34 21.84 1.30
N ALA A 326 7.13 22.34 1.53
CA ALA A 326 5.91 21.75 0.97
C ALA A 326 5.91 21.82 -0.57
N ASN A 327 6.43 22.92 -1.15
CA ASN A 327 6.61 23.01 -2.61
C ASN A 327 7.60 21.96 -3.13
N LEU A 328 8.71 21.68 -2.43
CA LEU A 328 9.66 20.63 -2.81
C LEU A 328 9.04 19.23 -2.80
N ASP A 329 8.07 18.97 -1.93
CA ASP A 329 7.32 17.71 -1.91
C ASP A 329 6.49 17.57 -3.18
N GLN A 330 5.78 18.62 -3.57
CA GLN A 330 4.99 18.63 -4.80
C GLN A 330 5.84 18.62 -6.08
N LEU A 331 7.01 19.27 -6.06
CA LEU A 331 7.98 19.21 -7.17
C LEU A 331 8.50 17.79 -7.41
N THR A 332 8.50 16.92 -6.40
CA THR A 332 8.80 15.49 -6.59
C THR A 332 7.72 14.79 -7.41
N SER A 333 6.44 15.03 -7.10
CA SER A 333 5.33 14.49 -7.90
C SER A 333 5.33 15.05 -9.32
N LEU A 334 5.67 16.33 -9.49
CA LEU A 334 5.80 16.96 -10.80
C LEU A 334 6.99 16.43 -11.60
N PHE A 335 8.10 16.09 -10.95
CA PHE A 335 9.24 15.45 -11.59
C PHE A 335 8.85 14.12 -12.24
N TRP A 336 8.10 13.26 -11.55
CA TRP A 336 7.62 12.01 -12.13
C TRP A 336 6.61 12.23 -13.26
N MET A 337 5.71 13.21 -13.09
CA MET A 337 4.78 13.58 -14.15
C MET A 337 5.49 14.12 -15.41
N SER A 338 6.67 14.75 -15.25
CA SER A 338 7.43 15.30 -16.39
C SER A 338 7.94 14.25 -17.38
N ASP A 339 7.88 12.94 -17.05
CA ASP A 339 8.15 11.88 -18.02
C ASP A 339 7.12 11.83 -19.17
N LEU A 340 5.93 12.40 -18.97
CA LEU A 340 4.93 12.57 -20.03
C LEU A 340 5.44 13.42 -21.20
N LEU A 341 6.34 14.38 -20.92
CA LEU A 341 6.92 15.27 -21.94
C LEU A 341 7.77 14.53 -22.97
N TYR A 342 8.16 13.29 -22.68
CA TYR A 342 9.03 12.46 -23.51
C TYR A 342 8.28 11.31 -24.19
N LEU A 343 6.95 11.31 -24.11
CA LEU A 343 6.12 10.40 -24.88
C LEU A 343 5.86 10.99 -26.27
N GLU A 344 6.05 10.17 -27.29
CA GLU A 344 5.66 10.53 -28.65
C GLU A 344 4.17 10.94 -28.69
N PRO A 345 3.75 11.87 -29.56
CA PRO A 345 2.35 12.23 -29.69
C PRO A 345 1.48 10.99 -29.97
N ALA A 346 0.36 10.86 -29.26
CA ALA A 346 -0.56 9.77 -29.53
C ALA A 346 -1.28 10.01 -30.88
N SER A 347 -1.28 9.00 -31.75
CA SER A 347 -2.14 9.00 -32.96
C SER A 347 -3.57 8.54 -32.66
N LEU A 348 -3.83 8.12 -31.43
CA LEU A 348 -5.06 7.53 -30.95
C LEU A 348 -6.04 8.60 -30.44
N LYS A 349 -7.34 8.33 -30.59
CA LYS A 349 -8.41 9.12 -29.98
C LYS A 349 -8.93 8.38 -28.75
N PRO A 350 -9.20 9.07 -27.62
CA PRO A 350 -9.75 8.43 -26.43
C PRO A 350 -11.04 7.64 -26.75
N ALA A 351 -11.16 6.46 -26.14
CA ALA A 351 -12.34 5.61 -26.27
C ALA A 351 -12.75 5.09 -24.89
N GLU A 352 -14.05 4.90 -24.66
CA GLU A 352 -14.53 4.25 -23.45
C GLU A 352 -14.15 2.77 -23.45
N TRP A 353 -13.98 2.18 -22.26
CA TRP A 353 -13.97 0.73 -22.08
C TRP A 353 -15.26 0.30 -21.40
N PRO A 354 -15.83 -0.86 -21.75
CA PRO A 354 -16.96 -1.41 -21.02
C PRO A 354 -16.52 -1.65 -19.57
N ARG A 355 -17.17 -0.98 -18.61
CA ARG A 355 -17.04 -1.31 -17.19
C ARG A 355 -18.12 -2.32 -16.84
N ALA A 356 -17.71 -3.41 -16.23
CA ALA A 356 -18.58 -4.44 -15.67
C ALA A 356 -18.05 -4.82 -14.29
N SER A 357 -18.94 -5.30 -13.45
CA SER A 357 -18.56 -5.93 -12.19
C SER A 357 -17.67 -7.14 -12.46
N ALA A 358 -16.54 -7.22 -11.78
CA ALA A 358 -15.53 -8.22 -12.05
C ALA A 358 -14.71 -8.59 -10.82
N VAL A 359 -14.24 -9.83 -10.81
CA VAL A 359 -13.09 -10.21 -9.99
C VAL A 359 -11.85 -10.00 -10.85
N LEU A 360 -10.99 -9.10 -10.39
CA LEU A 360 -9.68 -8.88 -11.01
C LEU A 360 -8.69 -9.93 -10.51
N HIS A 361 -7.72 -10.27 -11.35
CA HIS A 361 -6.73 -11.30 -11.07
C HIS A 361 -5.29 -10.81 -11.27
N ARG A 362 -4.35 -11.33 -10.49
CA ARG A 362 -2.89 -11.23 -10.70
C ARG A 362 -2.28 -12.58 -11.00
N SER A 363 -1.10 -12.51 -11.61
CA SER A 363 -0.15 -13.62 -11.57
C SER A 363 0.73 -13.51 -10.33
N GLU A 364 0.85 -14.62 -9.61
CA GLU A 364 1.89 -14.82 -8.60
C GLU A 364 2.53 -16.20 -8.83
N PRO A 365 3.74 -16.44 -8.29
CA PRO A 365 4.40 -17.72 -8.45
C PRO A 365 3.54 -18.87 -7.92
N GLY A 366 3.21 -19.82 -8.79
CA GLY A 366 2.36 -20.98 -8.47
C GLY A 366 0.84 -20.71 -8.51
N ASN A 367 0.39 -19.48 -8.73
CA ASN A 367 -1.02 -19.13 -8.84
C ASN A 367 -1.25 -18.00 -9.87
N PRO A 368 -1.29 -18.31 -11.17
CA PRO A 368 -1.38 -17.31 -12.24
C PRO A 368 -2.74 -16.59 -12.34
N LYS A 369 -3.71 -16.95 -11.48
CA LYS A 369 -5.05 -16.35 -11.44
C LYS A 369 -5.47 -15.98 -10.02
N ALA A 370 -4.51 -15.61 -9.18
CA ALA A 370 -4.76 -15.15 -7.82
C ALA A 370 -5.80 -14.02 -7.85
N ALA A 371 -6.86 -14.15 -7.04
CA ALA A 371 -7.85 -13.10 -6.90
C ALA A 371 -7.18 -11.84 -6.34
N ASP A 372 -7.41 -10.70 -6.99
CA ASP A 372 -6.81 -9.42 -6.64
C ASP A 372 -7.79 -8.53 -5.88
N LYS A 373 -8.84 -8.13 -6.59
CA LYS A 373 -9.89 -7.22 -6.11
C LYS A 373 -11.23 -7.70 -6.64
N LEU A 374 -12.29 -7.55 -5.85
CA LEU A 374 -13.65 -7.62 -6.36
C LEU A 374 -14.15 -6.20 -6.57
N MET A 375 -14.66 -5.91 -7.76
CA MET A 375 -15.22 -4.61 -8.12
C MET A 375 -16.66 -4.77 -8.55
N LEU A 376 -17.54 -3.91 -8.04
CA LEU A 376 -18.93 -3.85 -8.49
C LEU A 376 -19.22 -2.47 -9.06
N SER A 377 -19.66 -2.45 -10.31
CA SER A 377 -20.14 -1.25 -11.01
C SER A 377 -20.78 -1.63 -12.34
N ALA A 378 -22.11 -1.60 -12.39
CA ALA A 378 -22.89 -1.92 -13.59
C ALA A 378 -22.74 -0.87 -14.72
N SER A 379 -22.01 0.21 -14.50
CA SER A 379 -21.86 1.30 -15.46
C SER A 379 -20.53 2.04 -15.32
N GLY A 380 -19.88 2.31 -16.46
CA GLY A 380 -18.70 3.17 -16.55
C GLY A 380 -18.98 4.67 -16.44
N LYS A 381 -20.25 5.07 -16.51
CA LYS A 381 -20.64 6.49 -16.61
C LYS A 381 -20.26 7.28 -15.34
N PRO A 382 -19.82 8.54 -15.48
CA PRO A 382 -19.56 9.39 -14.32
C PRO A 382 -20.76 9.43 -13.37
N GLY A 383 -20.50 9.27 -12.08
CA GLY A 383 -21.52 9.27 -11.04
C GLY A 383 -22.21 7.92 -10.79
N ALA A 384 -21.94 6.89 -11.60
CA ALA A 384 -22.41 5.53 -11.30
C ALA A 384 -21.87 5.06 -9.94
N PRO A 385 -22.65 4.27 -9.17
CA PRO A 385 -22.14 3.66 -7.96
C PRO A 385 -20.97 2.71 -8.23
N PHE A 386 -20.03 2.66 -7.29
CA PHE A 386 -18.88 1.77 -7.37
C PHE A 386 -18.43 1.32 -5.98
N VAL A 387 -18.06 0.06 -5.84
CA VAL A 387 -17.41 -0.49 -4.63
C VAL A 387 -16.25 -1.40 -5.01
N MET A 388 -15.18 -1.36 -4.23
CA MET A 388 -14.02 -2.24 -4.37
C MET A 388 -13.70 -2.95 -3.05
N SER A 389 -13.48 -4.26 -3.13
CA SER A 389 -13.03 -5.10 -2.03
C SER A 389 -11.65 -5.69 -2.29
N GLU A 390 -10.80 -5.72 -1.26
CA GLU A 390 -9.46 -6.31 -1.27
C GLU A 390 -9.54 -7.84 -1.17
N LEU A 391 -8.95 -8.59 -2.12
CA LEU A 391 -8.91 -10.06 -2.09
C LEU A 391 -7.49 -10.64 -2.08
N PHE A 392 -6.47 -9.83 -2.35
CA PHE A 392 -5.08 -10.27 -2.38
C PHE A 392 -4.41 -10.12 -1.02
N GLY A 393 -4.50 -8.93 -0.44
CA GLY A 393 -3.98 -8.56 0.87
C GLY A 393 -2.47 -8.70 1.09
N ARG A 394 -1.70 -9.38 0.22
CA ARG A 394 -0.29 -9.76 0.46
C ARG A 394 0.69 -9.06 -0.49
N GLY A 395 1.99 -9.30 -0.26
CA GLY A 395 3.08 -8.74 -1.05
C GLY A 395 3.63 -7.42 -0.47
N SER A 396 4.48 -6.73 -1.24
CA SER A 396 5.13 -5.49 -0.76
C SER A 396 4.11 -4.39 -0.50
N HIS A 397 4.29 -3.63 0.59
CA HIS A 397 3.39 -2.53 0.99
C HIS A 397 1.92 -2.93 1.23
N ALA A 398 1.65 -4.23 1.37
CA ALA A 398 0.30 -4.74 1.54
C ALA A 398 -0.15 -4.70 3.01
N HIS A 399 -1.47 -4.72 3.22
CA HIS A 399 -2.08 -4.92 4.53
C HIS A 399 -2.76 -6.29 4.58
N THR A 400 -1.98 -7.31 4.95
CA THR A 400 -2.38 -8.74 4.97
C THR A 400 -3.65 -9.01 5.75
N ASN A 401 -3.82 -8.26 6.84
CA ASN A 401 -4.94 -8.38 7.77
C ASN A 401 -6.26 -7.84 7.22
N ARG A 402 -6.30 -7.33 5.99
CA ARG A 402 -7.47 -6.69 5.38
C ARG A 402 -8.03 -7.42 4.16
N THR A 403 -7.60 -8.66 3.95
CA THR A 403 -8.20 -9.53 2.93
C THR A 403 -9.69 -9.72 3.22
N GLY A 404 -10.54 -9.42 2.25
CA GLY A 404 -11.99 -9.37 2.36
C GLY A 404 -12.57 -8.04 2.84
N ALA A 405 -11.76 -6.99 3.03
CA ALA A 405 -12.27 -5.66 3.39
C ALA A 405 -12.91 -4.95 2.20
N ILE A 406 -13.95 -4.16 2.44
CA ILE A 406 -14.38 -3.12 1.49
C ILE A 406 -13.46 -1.92 1.69
N GLN A 407 -12.63 -1.63 0.69
CA GLN A 407 -11.62 -0.56 0.76
C GLN A 407 -12.11 0.76 0.17
N TYR A 408 -13.14 0.73 -0.67
CA TYR A 408 -13.63 1.93 -1.34
C TYR A 408 -15.09 1.80 -1.75
N TYR A 409 -15.86 2.86 -1.56
CA TYR A 409 -17.25 2.97 -2.04
C TYR A 409 -17.58 4.42 -2.39
N GLU A 410 -18.17 4.61 -3.57
CA GLU A 410 -18.65 5.91 -4.06
C GLU A 410 -20.04 5.83 -4.71
N THR A 411 -20.71 6.98 -4.73
CA THR A 411 -21.96 7.18 -5.47
C THR A 411 -22.10 8.64 -5.88
N GLY A 412 -22.67 8.90 -7.05
CA GLY A 412 -22.83 10.25 -7.57
C GLY A 412 -21.51 10.99 -7.81
N GLY A 413 -20.38 10.28 -7.85
CA GLY A 413 -19.04 10.87 -7.98
C GLY A 413 -18.45 11.36 -6.66
N ILE A 414 -19.00 10.92 -5.52
CA ILE A 414 -18.50 11.24 -4.18
C ILE A 414 -17.98 9.97 -3.50
N PRO A 415 -16.71 9.95 -3.05
CA PRO A 415 -16.20 8.94 -2.15
C PRO A 415 -16.93 9.01 -0.81
N LEU A 416 -17.68 7.97 -0.48
CA LEU A 416 -18.45 7.87 0.77
C LEU A 416 -17.76 7.00 1.81
N TYR A 417 -16.89 6.09 1.38
CA TYR A 417 -15.98 5.33 2.24
C TYR A 417 -14.67 5.05 1.50
N HIS A 418 -13.55 5.18 2.22
CA HIS A 418 -12.29 4.55 1.87
C HIS A 418 -11.65 3.95 3.13
N GLY A 419 -10.82 2.92 2.98
CA GLY A 419 -10.11 2.30 4.10
C GLY A 419 -9.08 3.25 4.71
N MET A 420 -8.81 3.15 6.01
CA MET A 420 -7.73 3.93 6.64
C MET A 420 -6.40 3.29 6.26
N ALA A 421 -5.76 3.71 5.18
CA ALA A 421 -4.65 2.95 4.61
C ALA A 421 -3.31 3.27 5.31
N ARG A 422 -2.62 4.36 4.95
CA ARG A 422 -1.28 4.66 5.48
C ARG A 422 -1.18 4.54 7.01
N HIS A 423 -0.22 3.73 7.49
CA HIS A 423 0.14 3.52 8.90
C HIS A 423 -0.85 2.74 9.78
N ASN A 424 -2.08 2.50 9.33
CA ASN A 424 -3.02 1.64 10.04
C ASN A 424 -2.94 0.27 9.38
N LYS A 425 -2.57 -0.75 10.15
CA LYS A 425 -2.28 -2.09 9.60
C LYS A 425 -3.11 -3.19 10.24
N GLY A 426 -3.90 -2.86 11.27
CA GLY A 426 -4.80 -3.78 11.92
C GLY A 426 -5.93 -4.23 11.00
N ALA A 427 -6.46 -5.42 11.25
CA ALA A 427 -7.65 -5.91 10.57
C ALA A 427 -8.85 -4.96 10.74
N THR A 428 -8.98 -4.40 11.94
CA THR A 428 -10.11 -3.56 12.38
C THR A 428 -9.99 -2.10 11.98
N ASP A 429 -8.93 -1.74 11.27
CA ASP A 429 -8.76 -0.42 10.65
C ASP A 429 -9.41 -0.37 9.25
N SER A 430 -10.27 -1.34 8.93
CA SER A 430 -10.94 -1.51 7.63
C SER A 430 -12.32 -2.14 7.79
N ASN A 431 -13.10 -2.19 6.71
CA ASN A 431 -14.51 -2.61 6.74
C ASN A 431 -14.65 -4.13 6.60
N ILE A 432 -14.56 -4.85 7.72
CA ILE A 432 -14.56 -6.32 7.82
C ILE A 432 -15.56 -6.83 8.88
N VAL A 433 -15.63 -8.14 9.11
CA VAL A 433 -16.22 -8.72 10.32
C VAL A 433 -15.10 -9.00 11.31
N ALA A 434 -14.97 -8.19 12.35
CA ALA A 434 -13.94 -8.44 13.35
C ALA A 434 -14.34 -9.60 14.27
N MET A 435 -13.37 -10.36 14.76
CA MET A 435 -13.57 -11.37 15.81
C MET A 435 -12.57 -11.13 16.93
N LEU A 436 -13.06 -11.15 18.16
CA LEU A 436 -12.25 -10.97 19.36
C LEU A 436 -12.56 -12.05 20.39
N PRO A 437 -11.56 -12.61 21.08
CA PRO A 437 -11.79 -13.43 22.26
C PRO A 437 -12.68 -12.70 23.27
N GLN A 438 -13.53 -13.43 23.99
CA GLN A 438 -14.49 -12.82 24.93
C GLN A 438 -13.81 -11.91 25.97
N ILE A 439 -12.63 -12.32 26.45
CA ILE A 439 -11.84 -11.55 27.42
C ILE A 439 -11.46 -10.15 26.90
N SER A 440 -11.31 -9.97 25.58
CA SER A 440 -11.00 -8.69 24.96
C SER A 440 -12.24 -7.98 24.39
N SER A 441 -13.42 -8.60 24.49
CA SER A 441 -14.63 -8.13 23.81
C SER A 441 -15.21 -6.82 24.38
N HIS A 442 -14.81 -6.42 25.59
CA HIS A 442 -15.17 -5.11 26.15
C HIS A 442 -14.52 -3.95 25.38
N ASN A 443 -13.38 -4.18 24.72
CA ASN A 443 -12.65 -3.21 23.89
C ASN A 443 -12.92 -3.33 22.39
N TYR A 444 -14.00 -4.03 22.01
CA TYR A 444 -14.39 -4.20 20.61
C TYR A 444 -14.53 -2.84 19.89
N PRO A 445 -13.98 -2.67 18.66
CA PRO A 445 -13.38 -3.71 17.83
C PRO A 445 -11.85 -3.89 17.98
N TYR A 446 -11.14 -3.00 18.69
CA TYR A 446 -9.68 -2.86 18.57
C TYR A 446 -8.82 -3.81 19.42
N GLY A 447 -9.43 -4.82 20.04
CA GLY A 447 -8.74 -5.80 20.89
C GLY A 447 -8.26 -5.21 22.22
N GLU A 448 -7.49 -5.99 22.97
CA GLU A 448 -6.94 -5.54 24.25
C GLU A 448 -5.69 -4.69 24.04
N THR A 449 -5.67 -3.48 24.61
CA THR A 449 -4.49 -2.61 24.63
C THR A 449 -3.92 -2.46 26.04
N LYS A 450 -4.65 -2.94 27.05
CA LYS A 450 -4.29 -2.95 28.46
C LYS A 450 -4.55 -4.34 29.03
N PHE A 451 -3.48 -5.11 29.15
CA PHE A 451 -3.56 -6.46 29.68
C PHE A 451 -3.61 -6.42 31.20
N GLU A 452 -4.43 -7.28 31.81
CA GLU A 452 -4.51 -7.42 33.27
C GLU A 452 -3.32 -8.25 33.77
N PRO A 453 -2.64 -7.82 34.86
CA PRO A 453 -1.59 -8.62 35.47
C PRO A 453 -2.10 -10.00 35.91
N ASP A 454 -1.20 -10.97 35.95
CA ASP A 454 -1.45 -12.35 36.37
C ASP A 454 -2.53 -13.11 35.58
N THR A 455 -2.95 -12.58 34.44
CA THR A 455 -3.92 -13.19 33.53
C THR A 455 -3.22 -13.81 32.32
N TRP A 456 -3.59 -15.04 31.95
CA TRP A 456 -3.08 -15.71 30.76
C TRP A 456 -3.80 -15.25 29.50
N TYR A 457 -3.01 -14.96 28.47
CA TYR A 457 -3.43 -14.60 27.13
C TYR A 457 -2.82 -15.57 26.12
N THR A 458 -3.50 -15.79 25.00
CA THR A 458 -2.97 -16.55 23.86
C THR A 458 -2.92 -15.65 22.65
N GLU A 459 -1.74 -15.54 22.05
CA GLU A 459 -1.56 -14.84 20.77
C GLU A 459 -1.65 -15.83 19.61
N SER A 460 -2.08 -15.33 18.46
CA SER A 460 -2.20 -16.10 17.23
C SER A 460 -1.61 -15.34 16.05
N ILE A 461 -0.64 -15.97 15.39
CA ILE A 461 0.10 -15.40 14.27
C ILE A 461 -0.10 -16.31 13.05
N PRO A 462 -0.56 -15.80 11.90
CA PRO A 462 -0.67 -16.60 10.68
C PRO A 462 0.70 -17.16 10.27
N SER A 463 0.81 -18.47 10.10
CA SER A 463 2.07 -19.13 9.72
C SER A 463 2.54 -18.76 8.31
N GLN A 464 1.60 -18.31 7.46
CA GLN A 464 1.85 -17.78 6.13
C GLN A 464 2.79 -16.56 6.14
N LEU A 465 2.86 -15.81 7.25
CA LEU A 465 3.80 -14.68 7.39
C LEU A 465 5.25 -15.13 7.23
N LEU A 466 5.60 -16.34 7.67
CA LEU A 466 6.96 -16.88 7.51
C LEU A 466 7.34 -17.04 6.03
N ARG A 467 6.37 -17.22 5.13
CA ARG A 467 6.63 -17.41 3.69
C ARG A 467 6.83 -16.11 2.93
N LEU A 468 6.18 -15.01 3.33
CA LEU A 468 6.29 -13.73 2.63
C LEU A 468 7.74 -13.24 2.55
N TYR A 469 8.57 -13.65 3.51
CA TYR A 469 9.98 -13.29 3.58
C TYR A 469 10.91 -14.38 3.01
N GLU A 470 10.55 -15.67 3.09
CA GLU A 470 11.31 -16.76 2.45
C GLU A 470 11.17 -16.75 0.91
N GLU A 471 10.08 -16.22 0.36
CA GLU A 471 9.92 -16.03 -1.09
C GLU A 471 10.85 -14.96 -1.67
N ALA A 472 11.37 -14.04 -0.84
CA ALA A 472 12.40 -13.08 -1.25
C ALA A 472 13.74 -13.77 -1.59
N ASP A 473 13.95 -15.01 -1.12
CA ASP A 473 15.13 -15.85 -1.36
C ASP A 473 14.94 -16.90 -2.48
N GLY A 474 13.83 -16.86 -3.23
CA GLY A 474 13.64 -17.65 -4.45
C GLY A 474 13.02 -19.04 -4.27
N ALA A 475 12.39 -19.34 -3.13
CA ALA A 475 11.63 -20.58 -2.89
C ALA A 475 10.17 -20.47 -3.40
N GLU A 476 9.99 -20.31 -4.71
CA GLU A 476 8.67 -20.07 -5.33
C GLU A 476 7.74 -21.31 -5.26
N GLY A 477 6.48 -21.11 -4.86
CA GLY A 477 5.39 -22.10 -4.97
C GLY A 477 5.35 -23.20 -3.89
N SER A 478 6.29 -23.26 -2.97
CA SER A 478 6.32 -24.24 -1.88
C SER A 478 5.35 -23.87 -0.76
N THR A 479 4.39 -24.72 -0.38
CA THR A 479 3.57 -24.51 0.83
C THR A 479 4.32 -24.78 2.14
N LYS A 480 5.62 -25.06 2.06
CA LYS A 480 6.45 -25.27 3.25
C LYS A 480 6.95 -23.93 3.79
N ALA A 481 6.89 -23.80 5.11
CA ALA A 481 7.55 -22.74 5.86
C ALA A 481 8.53 -23.38 6.84
N THR A 482 9.58 -22.65 7.22
CA THR A 482 10.51 -23.09 8.27
C THR A 482 10.54 -22.09 9.42
N PHE A 483 10.29 -22.58 10.63
CA PHE A 483 10.54 -21.84 11.87
C PHE A 483 11.95 -22.17 12.35
N LYS A 484 12.87 -21.23 12.20
CA LYS A 484 14.32 -21.39 12.43
C LYS A 484 14.73 -20.90 13.80
N GLU A 485 14.29 -19.71 14.17
CA GLU A 485 14.76 -18.98 15.37
C GLU A 485 13.62 -18.16 15.97
N LEU A 486 13.75 -17.76 17.23
CA LEU A 486 12.81 -16.86 17.90
C LEU A 486 13.58 -15.78 18.66
N THR A 487 13.13 -14.53 18.52
CA THR A 487 13.56 -13.40 19.35
C THR A 487 12.36 -12.79 20.06
N LEU A 488 12.49 -12.61 21.37
CA LEU A 488 11.58 -11.84 22.20
C LEU A 488 12.21 -10.47 22.46
N ARG A 489 11.65 -9.40 21.91
CA ARG A 489 12.09 -8.04 22.24
C ARG A 489 11.19 -7.50 23.34
N LEU A 490 11.78 -7.29 24.51
CA LEU A 490 11.12 -6.91 25.74
C LEU A 490 11.55 -5.50 26.10
N ASP A 491 10.61 -4.56 26.15
CA ASP A 491 10.89 -3.16 26.45
C ASP A 491 10.13 -2.73 27.71
N ALA A 492 10.88 -2.28 28.72
CA ALA A 492 10.30 -1.68 29.92
C ALA A 492 9.76 -0.24 29.66
N GLY A 493 10.00 0.34 28.48
CA GLY A 493 9.79 1.76 28.15
C GLY A 493 8.33 2.23 28.06
N THR A 494 8.05 3.35 28.74
CA THR A 494 6.78 3.99 29.15
C THR A 494 6.07 3.43 30.38
N SER A 495 6.50 2.28 30.92
CA SER A 495 6.01 1.85 32.24
C SER A 495 6.66 2.72 33.33
N ASP A 496 5.85 3.28 34.21
CA ASP A 496 6.25 4.11 35.37
C ASP A 496 6.91 3.26 36.48
N ALA A 497 7.39 2.06 36.15
CA ALA A 497 7.76 1.03 37.11
C ALA A 497 9.21 1.23 37.58
N SER A 498 9.36 1.64 38.85
CA SER A 498 10.63 1.66 39.58
C SER A 498 11.13 0.26 39.97
N GLN A 499 10.36 -0.79 39.66
CA GLN A 499 10.60 -2.18 40.06
C GLN A 499 10.64 -3.10 38.83
N PRO A 500 11.43 -4.20 38.87
CA PRO A 500 11.39 -5.23 37.84
C PRO A 500 10.00 -5.84 37.70
N PHE A 501 9.67 -6.35 36.51
CA PHE A 501 8.47 -7.16 36.29
C PHE A 501 8.84 -8.48 35.60
N GLU A 502 7.94 -9.46 35.68
CA GLU A 502 8.15 -10.78 35.10
C GLU A 502 7.23 -10.95 33.89
N LEU A 503 7.77 -11.47 32.78
CA LEU A 503 7.00 -12.01 31.67
C LEU A 503 7.12 -13.53 31.72
N ILE A 504 6.01 -14.24 31.62
CA ILE A 504 5.96 -15.70 31.53
C ILE A 504 5.38 -16.06 30.17
N ILE A 505 6.08 -16.93 29.44
CA ILE A 505 5.70 -17.42 28.11
C ILE A 505 5.69 -18.95 28.16
N ASP A 506 4.68 -19.53 27.53
CA ASP A 506 4.47 -20.96 27.50
C ASP A 506 3.86 -21.43 26.16
N ASN A 507 3.90 -22.74 25.92
CA ASN A 507 3.08 -23.44 24.92
C ASN A 507 3.22 -22.87 23.49
N LEU A 508 4.46 -22.66 23.05
CA LEU A 508 4.75 -22.22 21.68
C LEU A 508 4.46 -23.38 20.72
N ARG A 509 3.47 -23.22 19.86
CA ARG A 509 2.91 -24.31 19.07
C ARG A 509 2.44 -23.88 17.70
N LEU A 510 2.37 -24.84 16.81
CA LEU A 510 1.66 -24.79 15.55
C LEU A 510 0.25 -25.35 15.74
N GLU A 511 -0.74 -24.73 15.14
CA GLU A 511 -2.13 -25.19 15.15
C GLU A 511 -2.77 -25.03 13.77
N GLY A 512 -3.54 -26.04 13.36
CA GLY A 512 -4.27 -26.05 12.10
C GLY A 512 -5.02 -27.36 11.87
N PRO A 513 -5.43 -27.65 10.62
CA PRO A 513 -6.16 -28.88 10.28
C PRO A 513 -5.48 -30.19 10.70
N ALA A 514 -4.14 -30.23 10.79
CA ALA A 514 -3.38 -31.40 11.25
C ALA A 514 -3.33 -31.53 12.79
N GLY A 515 -4.03 -30.67 13.52
CA GLY A 515 -4.03 -30.61 14.97
C GLY A 515 -2.96 -29.66 15.53
N VAL A 516 -2.46 -29.98 16.72
CA VAL A 516 -1.47 -29.17 17.44
C VAL A 516 -0.10 -29.85 17.34
N ARG A 517 0.95 -29.07 17.06
CA ARG A 517 2.34 -29.50 17.13
C ARG A 517 3.15 -28.51 17.97
N ILE A 518 3.68 -28.98 19.10
CA ILE A 518 4.51 -28.15 19.98
C ILE A 518 5.85 -27.83 19.28
N ILE A 519 6.26 -26.56 19.34
CA ILE A 519 7.56 -26.08 18.90
C ILE A 519 8.51 -26.01 20.10
N ASP A 520 8.05 -25.41 21.20
CA ASP A 520 8.74 -25.38 22.49
C ASP A 520 7.70 -25.36 23.62
N ASP A 521 7.84 -26.28 24.57
CA ASP A 521 7.01 -26.36 25.79
C ASP A 521 7.66 -25.63 26.98
N PHE A 522 8.88 -25.11 26.81
CA PHE A 522 9.63 -24.40 27.84
C PHE A 522 9.85 -25.17 29.15
N GLU A 523 9.78 -26.51 29.13
CA GLU A 523 10.04 -27.37 30.29
C GLU A 523 11.51 -27.34 30.74
N THR A 524 12.41 -27.00 29.82
CA THR A 524 13.83 -26.83 30.10
C THR A 524 14.38 -25.59 29.40
N LEU A 525 15.27 -24.85 30.06
CA LEU A 525 15.91 -23.67 29.45
C LEU A 525 17.02 -24.07 28.45
N GLY A 526 17.59 -25.27 28.59
CA GLY A 526 18.56 -25.87 27.69
C GLY A 526 19.75 -24.97 27.31
N ALA A 527 20.53 -25.40 26.31
CA ALA A 527 21.54 -24.55 25.66
C ALA A 527 20.89 -23.54 24.69
N ARG A 528 19.69 -23.87 24.17
CA ARG A 528 18.92 -23.08 23.20
C ARG A 528 18.62 -21.67 23.66
N TRP A 529 18.22 -21.48 24.92
CA TRP A 529 17.75 -20.18 25.42
C TRP A 529 18.82 -19.46 26.26
N THR A 530 20.10 -19.68 25.98
CA THR A 530 21.19 -19.17 26.82
C THR A 530 21.55 -17.70 26.55
N ARG A 531 21.64 -16.88 27.61
CA ARG A 531 22.30 -15.55 27.58
C ARG A 531 23.31 -15.36 28.72
N PRO A 532 24.36 -14.55 28.52
CA PRO A 532 25.35 -14.28 29.57
C PRO A 532 24.78 -13.61 30.83
N ASP A 533 23.75 -12.78 30.70
CA ASP A 533 23.13 -12.03 31.79
C ASP A 533 22.04 -12.82 32.54
N GLN A 534 21.70 -14.02 32.07
CA GLN A 534 20.72 -14.97 32.65
C GLN A 534 19.46 -14.31 33.26
N PRO A 535 18.71 -13.47 32.51
CA PRO A 535 17.52 -12.81 33.03
C PRO A 535 16.30 -13.76 33.13
N TYR A 536 16.49 -15.07 33.07
CA TYR A 536 15.41 -16.04 32.89
C TYR A 536 15.53 -17.24 33.81
N ALA A 537 14.40 -17.88 34.09
CA ALA A 537 14.26 -19.06 34.93
C ALA A 537 13.06 -19.89 34.47
N LEU A 538 12.99 -21.15 34.90
CA LEU A 538 11.74 -21.91 34.82
C LEU A 538 10.75 -21.39 35.88
N SER A 539 9.48 -21.36 35.52
CA SER A 539 8.37 -21.05 36.41
C SER A 539 7.41 -22.23 36.46
N PRO A 540 6.95 -22.69 37.63
CA PRO A 540 5.93 -23.75 37.74
C PRO A 540 4.51 -23.27 37.36
N ASP A 541 4.39 -21.98 37.05
CA ASP A 541 3.17 -21.32 36.65
C ASP A 541 3.08 -21.38 35.12
N SER A 542 2.37 -22.38 34.61
CA SER A 542 2.32 -22.78 33.19
C SER A 542 0.87 -23.01 32.72
N THR A 543 0.63 -22.87 31.42
CA THR A 543 -0.63 -23.28 30.75
C THR A 543 -0.56 -24.69 30.20
N SER A 544 0.65 -25.20 29.97
CA SER A 544 0.93 -26.56 29.52
C SER A 544 2.03 -27.18 30.39
N GLY A 545 2.06 -28.50 30.48
CA GLY A 545 3.12 -29.23 31.18
C GLY A 545 3.28 -28.87 32.67
N GLN A 546 4.52 -28.80 33.14
CA GLN A 546 4.93 -28.51 34.53
C GLN A 546 5.72 -27.21 34.67
N ALA A 547 6.24 -26.63 33.59
CA ALA A 547 7.02 -25.41 33.65
C ALA A 547 6.85 -24.52 32.43
N ALA A 548 7.10 -23.22 32.62
CA ALA A 548 7.09 -22.18 31.59
C ALA A 548 8.37 -21.33 31.65
N LEU A 549 8.66 -20.63 30.56
CA LEU A 549 9.75 -19.66 30.52
C LEU A 549 9.35 -18.38 31.26
N ARG A 550 10.10 -18.03 32.30
CA ARG A 550 9.98 -16.74 32.98
C ARG A 550 11.18 -15.87 32.67
N VAL A 551 10.93 -14.63 32.25
CA VAL A 551 11.95 -13.60 32.01
C VAL A 551 11.72 -12.42 32.96
N THR A 552 12.73 -12.06 33.74
CA THR A 552 12.73 -10.90 34.63
C THR A 552 13.30 -9.69 33.91
N ILE A 553 12.49 -8.64 33.75
CA ILE A 553 12.84 -7.43 33.04
C ILE A 553 13.11 -6.32 34.05
N LYS A 554 14.35 -5.81 34.05
CA LYS A 554 14.76 -4.72 34.95
C LYS A 554 14.16 -3.38 34.50
N PRO A 555 13.92 -2.42 35.43
CA PRO A 555 13.48 -1.08 35.08
C PRO A 555 14.36 -0.43 34.01
N LYS A 556 13.72 0.22 33.03
CA LYS A 556 14.38 0.93 31.91
C LYS A 556 15.25 0.04 31.01
N ALA A 557 15.18 -1.28 31.14
CA ALA A 557 15.89 -2.20 30.25
C ALA A 557 15.10 -2.40 28.94
N SER A 558 15.84 -2.52 27.84
CA SER A 558 15.36 -3.09 26.58
C SER A 558 16.18 -4.36 26.32
N LEU A 559 15.53 -5.51 26.34
CA LEU A 559 16.16 -6.83 26.26
C LEU A 559 15.74 -7.54 24.96
N PHE A 560 16.71 -8.07 24.22
CA PHE A 560 16.48 -8.96 23.09
C PHE A 560 16.81 -10.38 23.50
N TYR A 561 15.81 -11.22 23.73
CA TYR A 561 16.02 -12.60 24.13
C TYR A 561 15.83 -13.54 22.93
N SER A 562 16.95 -13.94 22.33
CA SER A 562 16.97 -14.78 21.13
C SER A 562 17.42 -16.19 21.44
N THR A 563 16.91 -17.16 20.67
CA THR A 563 17.44 -18.52 20.68
C THR A 563 18.85 -18.56 20.10
N ARG A 564 19.77 -19.23 20.81
CA ARG A 564 21.15 -19.49 20.37
C ARG A 564 21.24 -20.71 19.46
N GLU A 565 20.45 -21.74 19.73
CA GLU A 565 20.30 -22.91 18.86
C GLU A 565 19.02 -22.78 18.04
N ARG A 566 19.07 -23.24 16.78
CA ARG A 566 17.93 -23.17 15.87
C ARG A 566 16.92 -24.28 16.16
N TYR A 567 15.65 -23.99 15.89
CA TYR A 567 14.57 -24.98 15.84
C TYR A 567 14.59 -25.79 14.54
N ASP A 568 14.89 -25.13 13.41
CA ASP A 568 14.88 -25.69 12.05
C ASP A 568 13.65 -26.56 11.75
N LEU A 569 12.47 -26.09 12.19
CA LEU A 569 11.21 -26.81 12.07
C LEU A 569 10.51 -26.48 10.75
N THR A 570 10.53 -27.41 9.80
CA THR A 570 9.77 -27.30 8.55
C THR A 570 8.39 -27.94 8.67
N PHE A 571 7.37 -27.26 8.14
CA PHE A 571 5.98 -27.72 8.13
C PHE A 571 5.21 -27.16 6.93
N ASP A 572 4.03 -27.71 6.64
CA ASP A 572 3.13 -27.16 5.61
C ASP A 572 2.20 -26.12 6.23
N VAL A 573 2.14 -24.93 5.66
CA VAL A 573 1.26 -23.85 6.14
C VAL A 573 -0.23 -24.17 5.98
N ARG A 574 -0.59 -25.17 5.15
CA ARG A 574 -1.96 -25.67 5.03
C ARG A 574 -2.35 -26.60 6.17
N ASP A 575 -1.38 -27.37 6.69
CA ASP A 575 -1.58 -28.30 7.80
C ASP A 575 -1.58 -27.55 9.14
N TYR A 576 -0.76 -26.50 9.23
CA TYR A 576 -0.61 -25.64 10.39
C TYR A 576 -0.67 -24.17 9.97
N THR A 577 -1.84 -23.57 10.09
CA THR A 577 -2.13 -22.21 9.59
C THR A 577 -1.78 -21.11 10.58
N THR A 578 -1.56 -21.47 11.85
CA THR A 578 -1.27 -20.52 12.93
C THR A 578 -0.11 -20.97 13.81
N ILE A 579 0.67 -19.99 14.27
CA ILE A 579 1.66 -20.10 15.34
C ILE A 579 1.02 -19.44 16.56
N LYS A 580 0.96 -20.16 17.68
CA LYS A 580 0.40 -19.65 18.93
C LYS A 580 1.41 -19.77 20.05
N TYR A 581 1.29 -18.87 21.01
CA TYR A 581 1.99 -18.95 22.29
C TYR A 581 1.10 -18.35 23.36
N ASP A 582 1.24 -18.88 24.57
CA ASP A 582 0.54 -18.37 25.73
C ASP A 582 1.49 -17.46 26.51
N TRP A 583 0.98 -16.36 27.04
CA TRP A 583 1.80 -15.42 27.78
C TRP A 583 1.02 -14.75 28.90
N LYS A 584 1.76 -14.31 29.91
CA LYS A 584 1.26 -13.42 30.96
C LYS A 584 2.37 -12.61 31.56
N TYR A 585 2.01 -11.66 32.40
CA TYR A 585 2.98 -10.89 33.14
C TYR A 585 2.59 -10.70 34.59
N LYS A 586 3.58 -10.42 35.44
CA LYS A 586 3.37 -10.11 36.85
C LYS A 586 3.63 -8.65 37.13
N ALA A 587 2.81 -8.08 38.00
CA ALA A 587 2.93 -6.71 38.50
C ALA A 587 4.37 -6.39 39.00
N PRO A 588 4.81 -5.11 39.00
CA PRO A 588 4.00 -3.90 38.99
C PRO A 588 3.90 -3.18 37.62
N ALA A 589 4.21 -3.85 36.51
CA ALA A 589 4.00 -3.26 35.18
C ALA A 589 2.53 -2.84 35.01
N ARG A 590 2.29 -1.63 34.49
CA ARG A 590 0.94 -1.13 34.12
C ARG A 590 0.68 -1.21 32.61
N THR A 591 1.75 -1.33 31.84
CA THR A 591 1.78 -1.42 30.38
C THR A 591 3.00 -2.26 29.99
N ILE A 592 2.86 -3.09 28.96
CA ILE A 592 3.94 -3.95 28.46
C ILE A 592 4.12 -3.69 26.99
N SER A 593 5.38 -3.48 26.61
CA SER A 593 5.81 -3.45 25.23
C SER A 593 6.65 -4.70 25.00
N PHE A 594 6.04 -5.70 24.37
CA PHE A 594 6.68 -6.96 24.00
C PHE A 594 6.46 -7.19 22.51
N ILE A 595 7.51 -7.65 21.82
CA ILE A 595 7.48 -8.05 20.42
C ILE A 595 7.92 -9.50 20.33
N PHE A 596 7.08 -10.32 19.70
CA PHE A 596 7.40 -11.67 19.28
C PHE A 596 7.91 -11.63 17.83
N ARG A 597 9.17 -12.04 17.64
CA ARG A 597 9.85 -12.02 16.34
C ARG A 597 10.24 -13.44 15.91
N PRO A 598 9.45 -14.08 15.04
CA PRO A 598 9.84 -15.35 14.45
C PRO A 598 10.97 -15.16 13.42
N ASN A 599 11.84 -16.16 13.29
CA ASN A 599 13.00 -16.20 12.38
C ASN A 599 14.02 -15.05 12.52
N ASN A 600 13.97 -14.31 13.64
CA ASN A 600 14.81 -13.16 13.92
C ASN A 600 14.80 -12.07 12.82
N ASP A 601 13.71 -11.96 12.07
CA ASP A 601 13.50 -10.93 11.04
C ASP A 601 12.62 -9.80 11.60
N SER A 602 13.12 -8.58 11.62
CA SER A 602 12.36 -7.40 12.07
C SER A 602 11.11 -7.10 11.24
N GLY A 603 11.02 -7.62 10.01
CA GLY A 603 9.81 -7.54 9.19
C GLY A 603 8.65 -8.37 9.75
N LEU A 604 8.94 -9.35 10.61
CA LEU A 604 7.96 -10.25 11.23
C LEU A 604 7.60 -9.86 12.67
N ASP A 605 7.92 -8.64 13.10
CA ASP A 605 7.58 -8.17 14.44
C ASP A 605 6.06 -8.19 14.65
N THR A 606 5.61 -8.97 15.63
CA THR A 606 4.20 -9.02 16.08
C THR A 606 4.13 -8.58 17.54
N LYS A 607 3.04 -7.89 17.92
CA LYS A 607 2.80 -7.44 19.29
C LYS A 607 1.57 -8.13 19.87
N PRO A 608 1.50 -8.28 21.21
CA PRO A 608 0.30 -8.74 21.86
C PRO A 608 -0.92 -7.88 21.51
N GLY A 609 -2.05 -8.54 21.25
CA GLY A 609 -3.30 -7.90 20.85
C GLY A 609 -3.40 -7.54 19.37
N ASP A 610 -2.35 -7.73 18.57
CA ASP A 610 -2.42 -7.54 17.11
C ASP A 610 -3.38 -8.56 16.49
N LEU A 611 -4.42 -8.06 15.80
CA LEU A 611 -5.37 -8.90 15.08
C LEU A 611 -4.82 -9.29 13.71
N ASN A 612 -3.95 -10.30 13.71
CA ASN A 612 -3.29 -10.80 12.51
C ASN A 612 -4.12 -11.90 11.83
N ILE A 613 -4.51 -11.67 10.57
CA ILE A 613 -5.25 -12.64 9.76
C ILE A 613 -4.69 -12.69 8.33
N MET A 614 -4.68 -13.89 7.75
CA MET A 614 -4.34 -14.10 6.33
C MET A 614 -5.29 -15.15 5.75
N PRO A 615 -6.58 -14.83 5.58
CA PRO A 615 -7.54 -15.80 5.13
C PRO A 615 -7.30 -16.21 3.68
N ALA A 616 -7.65 -17.44 3.35
CA ALA A 616 -7.67 -17.92 1.97
C ALA A 616 -8.98 -17.49 1.30
N VAL A 617 -8.89 -16.82 0.16
CA VAL A 617 -10.06 -16.41 -0.63
C VAL A 617 -10.53 -17.56 -1.52
N LEU A 618 -11.81 -17.90 -1.43
CA LEU A 618 -12.46 -18.96 -2.19
C LEU A 618 -13.63 -18.42 -3.00
N SER A 619 -13.74 -18.95 -4.22
CA SER A 619 -14.87 -18.75 -5.14
C SER A 619 -15.34 -17.29 -5.29
N PRO A 620 -14.44 -16.30 -5.45
CA PRO A 620 -14.87 -14.93 -5.66
C PRO A 620 -15.62 -14.85 -7.00
N ARG A 621 -16.76 -14.16 -7.01
CA ARG A 621 -17.53 -13.89 -8.22
C ARG A 621 -18.15 -12.51 -8.16
N ALA A 622 -18.35 -11.93 -9.34
CA ALA A 622 -19.07 -10.67 -9.52
C ALA A 622 -19.93 -10.79 -10.78
N GLU A 623 -21.11 -10.19 -10.74
CA GLU A 623 -22.03 -10.14 -11.87
C GLU A 623 -22.89 -8.88 -11.84
N ASP A 624 -23.38 -8.48 -13.00
CA ASP A 624 -24.38 -7.41 -13.15
C ASP A 624 -25.71 -8.02 -13.57
N LYS A 625 -26.81 -7.62 -12.93
CA LYS A 625 -28.18 -7.93 -13.37
C LYS A 625 -28.93 -6.62 -13.57
N ALA A 626 -29.29 -6.34 -14.82
CA ALA A 626 -29.86 -5.06 -15.24
C ALA A 626 -28.94 -3.88 -14.86
N GLN A 627 -29.35 -3.06 -13.89
CA GLN A 627 -28.62 -1.85 -13.47
C GLN A 627 -27.96 -2.00 -12.09
N ASP A 628 -28.02 -3.20 -11.51
CA ASP A 628 -27.52 -3.50 -10.17
C ASP A 628 -26.37 -4.51 -10.26
N SER A 629 -25.45 -4.43 -9.30
CA SER A 629 -24.23 -5.22 -9.26
C SER A 629 -24.17 -6.10 -8.02
N TYR A 630 -23.60 -7.29 -8.18
CA TYR A 630 -23.60 -8.31 -7.15
C TYR A 630 -22.23 -8.98 -7.05
N GLY A 631 -21.78 -9.22 -5.83
CA GLY A 631 -20.48 -9.83 -5.55
C GLY A 631 -20.55 -10.83 -4.41
N GLU A 632 -19.72 -11.86 -4.47
CA GLU A 632 -19.57 -12.85 -3.41
C GLU A 632 -18.15 -13.36 -3.33
N TYR A 633 -17.70 -13.67 -2.12
CA TYR A 633 -16.52 -14.48 -1.87
C TYR A 633 -16.60 -15.13 -0.49
N THR A 634 -15.81 -16.18 -0.31
CA THR A 634 -15.64 -16.87 0.97
C THR A 634 -14.20 -16.73 1.45
N LEU A 635 -14.02 -16.50 2.75
CA LEU A 635 -12.74 -16.41 3.44
C LEU A 635 -12.62 -17.60 4.38
N ASN A 636 -11.67 -18.50 4.11
CA ASN A 636 -11.31 -19.58 5.02
C ASN A 636 -10.14 -19.17 5.92
N ASN A 637 -10.00 -19.87 7.04
CA ASN A 637 -9.02 -19.54 8.08
C ASN A 637 -9.25 -18.12 8.63
N TYR A 638 -10.50 -17.72 8.80
CA TYR A 638 -10.88 -16.36 9.19
C TYR A 638 -10.83 -16.21 10.71
N PHE A 639 -9.78 -15.56 11.24
CA PHE A 639 -9.41 -15.49 12.68
C PHE A 639 -9.12 -16.83 13.37
N GLY A 640 -9.70 -17.93 12.90
CA GLY A 640 -9.41 -19.30 13.30
C GLY A 640 -9.33 -20.22 12.09
N PHE A 641 -8.55 -21.30 12.17
CA PHE A 641 -8.28 -22.20 11.05
C PHE A 641 -9.52 -22.98 10.56
N ASP A 642 -10.52 -23.14 11.43
CA ASP A 642 -11.77 -23.83 11.16
C ASP A 642 -12.98 -22.87 11.09
N THR A 643 -12.71 -21.57 10.96
CA THR A 643 -13.71 -20.51 10.85
C THR A 643 -13.76 -19.94 9.43
N THR A 644 -14.97 -19.75 8.93
CA THR A 644 -15.23 -19.27 7.56
C THR A 644 -16.16 -18.06 7.57
N LEU A 645 -15.87 -17.05 6.76
CA LEU A 645 -16.77 -15.94 6.48
C LEU A 645 -17.18 -15.95 5.01
N THR A 646 -18.48 -16.01 4.71
CA THR A 646 -19.01 -15.75 3.35
C THR A 646 -19.59 -14.36 3.30
N ARG A 647 -19.10 -13.52 2.38
CA ARG A 647 -19.60 -12.16 2.19
C ARG A 647 -20.31 -12.06 0.85
N LYS A 648 -21.53 -11.53 0.88
CA LYS A 648 -22.33 -11.15 -0.30
C LYS A 648 -22.56 -9.66 -0.30
N ILE A 649 -22.38 -9.03 -1.45
CA ILE A 649 -22.43 -7.59 -1.64
C ILE A 649 -23.41 -7.29 -2.76
N VAL A 650 -24.38 -6.41 -2.51
CA VAL A 650 -25.29 -5.88 -3.53
C VAL A 650 -25.12 -4.38 -3.58
N LEU A 651 -24.82 -3.86 -4.77
CA LEU A 651 -24.74 -2.43 -5.05
C LEU A 651 -25.85 -2.07 -6.04
N THR A 652 -26.81 -1.27 -5.59
CA THR A 652 -27.94 -0.88 -6.43
C THR A 652 -27.61 0.34 -7.29
N ALA A 653 -28.39 0.58 -8.35
CA ALA A 653 -28.25 1.77 -9.19
C ALA A 653 -28.46 3.10 -8.44
N GLU A 654 -29.25 3.11 -7.38
CA GLU A 654 -29.45 4.25 -6.46
C GLU A 654 -28.19 4.53 -5.63
N GLY A 655 -27.27 3.56 -5.57
CA GLY A 655 -26.09 3.58 -4.74
C GLY A 655 -26.28 2.96 -3.36
N TYR A 656 -27.37 2.24 -3.09
CA TYR A 656 -27.49 1.48 -1.84
C TYR A 656 -26.48 0.33 -1.84
N LEU A 657 -25.71 0.23 -0.76
CA LEU A 657 -24.72 -0.85 -0.59
C LEU A 657 -25.19 -1.77 0.54
N ILE A 658 -25.54 -3.00 0.18
CA ILE A 658 -26.00 -4.03 1.11
C ILE A 658 -24.90 -5.07 1.24
N VAL A 659 -24.49 -5.37 2.47
CA VAL A 659 -23.50 -6.39 2.77
C VAL A 659 -24.13 -7.42 3.71
N GLN A 660 -24.20 -8.66 3.24
CA GLN A 660 -24.57 -9.83 4.05
C GLN A 660 -23.31 -10.63 4.35
N ASP A 661 -22.97 -10.70 5.62
CA ASP A 661 -21.83 -11.44 6.13
C ASP A 661 -22.32 -12.65 6.91
N ARG A 662 -22.08 -13.85 6.38
CA ARG A 662 -22.40 -15.11 7.05
C ARG A 662 -21.13 -15.73 7.62
N LEU A 663 -21.01 -15.67 8.94
CA LEU A 663 -19.92 -16.25 9.70
C LEU A 663 -20.29 -17.67 10.15
N GLN A 664 -19.41 -18.63 9.89
CA GLN A 664 -19.46 -19.98 10.43
C GLN A 664 -18.29 -20.14 11.41
N PRO A 665 -18.52 -19.97 12.74
CA PRO A 665 -17.49 -20.15 13.75
C PRO A 665 -17.09 -21.63 13.85
N GLY A 666 -15.78 -21.86 13.89
CA GLY A 666 -15.18 -23.12 14.27
C GLY A 666 -14.99 -23.24 15.78
N LYS A 667 -14.43 -24.38 16.22
CA LYS A 667 -14.09 -24.62 17.62
C LYS A 667 -13.00 -23.66 18.11
N SER A 668 -12.09 -23.25 17.23
CA SER A 668 -10.99 -22.36 17.62
C SER A 668 -11.44 -20.94 17.97
N THR A 669 -12.68 -20.56 17.60
CA THR A 669 -13.27 -19.25 17.87
C THR A 669 -14.57 -19.33 18.68
N ASP A 670 -14.79 -20.44 19.39
CA ASP A 670 -15.97 -20.60 20.24
C ASP A 670 -15.99 -19.55 21.37
N GLY A 671 -17.14 -18.92 21.59
CA GLY A 671 -17.31 -17.88 22.61
C GLY A 671 -16.73 -16.51 22.23
N TYR A 672 -16.20 -16.33 21.03
CA TYR A 672 -15.69 -15.03 20.58
C TYR A 672 -16.85 -14.03 20.43
N ALA A 673 -16.54 -12.74 20.53
CA ALA A 673 -17.43 -11.68 20.05
C ALA A 673 -17.09 -11.37 18.59
N ALA A 674 -18.11 -11.32 17.72
CA ALA A 674 -17.93 -11.02 16.31
C ALA A 674 -18.98 -10.05 15.78
N GLY A 675 -18.61 -9.31 14.73
CA GLY A 675 -19.56 -8.54 13.93
C GLY A 675 -18.91 -7.52 12.98
N PRO A 676 -19.72 -6.87 12.13
CA PRO A 676 -19.22 -5.93 11.13
C PRO A 676 -18.68 -4.66 11.81
N VAL A 677 -17.59 -4.15 11.25
CA VAL A 677 -17.00 -2.85 11.61
C VAL A 677 -16.99 -1.96 10.37
N TRP A 678 -17.31 -0.68 10.55
CA TRP A 678 -17.31 0.32 9.48
C TRP A 678 -16.56 1.58 9.92
N GLN A 679 -15.59 2.00 9.10
CA GLN A 679 -14.77 3.18 9.34
C GLN A 679 -15.46 4.43 8.80
N GLN A 680 -15.87 5.35 9.67
CA GLN A 680 -16.59 6.58 9.34
C GLN A 680 -15.68 7.81 9.46
N TYR A 681 -15.89 8.80 8.60
CA TYR A 681 -15.17 10.09 8.66
C TYR A 681 -15.65 11.01 9.77
N SER A 682 -16.83 10.73 10.33
CA SER A 682 -17.36 11.40 11.50
C SER A 682 -18.19 10.47 12.35
N ALA A 683 -18.37 10.86 13.61
CA ALA A 683 -19.35 10.26 14.50
C ALA A 683 -20.65 11.08 14.44
N GLY A 684 -21.28 11.19 13.27
CA GLY A 684 -22.47 12.02 13.04
C GLY A 684 -23.68 11.61 13.89
N ASP A 685 -24.88 11.99 13.45
CA ASP A 685 -26.12 11.59 14.13
C ASP A 685 -26.24 10.06 14.19
N ARG A 686 -26.90 9.56 15.23
CA ARG A 686 -27.03 8.11 15.44
C ARG A 686 -28.31 7.75 16.19
N GLY A 687 -28.75 6.52 16.00
CA GLY A 687 -29.76 5.85 16.82
C GLY A 687 -29.21 4.56 17.40
N ASP A 688 -30.11 3.64 17.77
CA ASP A 688 -29.72 2.40 18.45
C ASP A 688 -28.85 1.48 17.59
N ASN A 689 -29.16 1.39 16.29
CA ASN A 689 -28.53 0.45 15.36
C ASN A 689 -28.12 1.11 14.03
N TRP A 690 -28.11 2.44 13.99
CA TRP A 690 -27.72 3.20 12.80
C TRP A 690 -26.84 4.39 13.17
N PHE A 691 -25.92 4.73 12.27
CA PHE A 691 -24.90 5.75 12.46
C PHE A 691 -24.68 6.51 11.16
N ASP A 692 -24.83 7.83 11.20
CA ASP A 692 -24.56 8.70 10.07
C ASP A 692 -23.10 9.15 10.06
N SER A 693 -22.57 9.24 8.85
CA SER A 693 -21.27 9.82 8.57
C SER A 693 -21.40 10.79 7.42
N GLN A 694 -20.68 11.91 7.52
CA GLN A 694 -20.34 12.63 6.31
C GLN A 694 -19.47 11.73 5.41
N GLY A 695 -19.64 11.81 4.10
CA GLY A 695 -18.65 11.24 3.17
C GLY A 695 -17.30 11.96 3.27
N GLU A 696 -16.34 11.58 2.42
CA GLU A 696 -15.01 12.19 2.48
C GLU A 696 -15.09 13.72 2.30
N MET A 697 -14.38 14.43 3.18
CA MET A 697 -14.39 15.89 3.22
C MET A 697 -13.03 16.46 2.85
N LYS A 698 -13.00 17.14 1.70
CA LYS A 698 -11.90 18.04 1.36
C LYS A 698 -12.07 19.35 2.11
N THR A 699 -11.08 19.76 2.89
CA THR A 699 -11.09 21.07 3.55
C THR A 699 -9.91 21.92 3.12
N ALA A 700 -10.15 23.21 2.86
CA ALA A 700 -9.09 24.21 2.71
C ALA A 700 -9.44 25.44 3.56
N ALA A 701 -8.49 25.92 4.36
CA ALA A 701 -8.68 27.04 5.31
C ALA A 701 -9.95 26.90 6.19
N GLY A 702 -10.27 25.67 6.61
CA GLY A 702 -11.44 25.37 7.45
C GLY A 702 -12.79 25.32 6.70
N GLN A 703 -12.81 25.45 5.37
CA GLN A 703 -14.03 25.35 4.57
C GLN A 703 -14.08 24.05 3.78
N ARG A 704 -15.29 23.45 3.68
CA ARG A 704 -15.55 22.27 2.85
C ARG A 704 -15.46 22.66 1.37
N LEU A 705 -14.58 22.00 0.64
CA LEU A 705 -14.49 22.14 -0.81
C LEU A 705 -15.47 21.17 -1.49
N PRO A 706 -16.21 21.63 -2.51
CA PRO A 706 -17.14 20.76 -3.23
C PRO A 706 -16.38 19.66 -4.00
N TRP A 707 -17.02 18.51 -4.12
CA TRP A 707 -16.64 17.51 -5.12
C TRP A 707 -17.03 18.01 -6.51
N LYS A 708 -16.33 17.55 -7.55
CA LYS A 708 -16.49 17.96 -8.94
C LYS A 708 -16.57 16.71 -9.80
N ALA A 709 -17.45 16.72 -10.79
CA ALA A 709 -17.49 15.67 -11.80
C ALA A 709 -16.33 15.86 -12.79
N LEU A 710 -16.14 14.87 -13.68
CA LEU A 710 -15.08 14.89 -14.70
C LEU A 710 -15.21 16.01 -15.75
N ASP A 711 -16.36 16.68 -15.82
CA ASP A 711 -16.58 17.89 -16.63
C ASP A 711 -16.33 19.19 -15.85
N GLY A 712 -15.95 19.10 -14.58
CA GLY A 712 -15.66 20.22 -13.69
C GLY A 712 -16.88 20.78 -12.94
N THR A 713 -18.09 20.27 -13.19
CA THR A 713 -19.30 20.71 -12.51
C THR A 713 -19.30 20.27 -11.04
N SER A 714 -19.82 21.12 -10.14
CA SER A 714 -19.92 20.77 -8.73
C SER A 714 -20.93 19.65 -8.51
N VAL A 715 -20.56 18.67 -7.68
CA VAL A 715 -21.42 17.55 -7.29
C VAL A 715 -22.10 17.90 -5.96
N PRO A 716 -23.43 17.69 -5.83
CA PRO A 716 -24.14 17.87 -4.56
C PRO A 716 -23.56 16.97 -3.48
N ALA A 717 -23.23 17.54 -2.31
CA ALA A 717 -22.72 16.79 -1.18
C ALA A 717 -23.67 15.65 -0.77
N ARG A 718 -23.09 14.58 -0.20
CA ARG A 718 -23.82 13.43 0.32
C ARG A 718 -23.26 13.01 1.67
N ASN A 719 -24.16 12.55 2.54
CA ASN A 719 -23.85 11.79 3.74
C ASN A 719 -24.12 10.30 3.45
N VAL A 720 -23.68 9.44 4.37
CA VAL A 720 -23.91 8.00 4.31
C VAL A 720 -24.33 7.47 5.67
N LEU A 721 -25.55 6.93 5.70
CA LEU A 721 -26.08 6.24 6.87
C LEU A 721 -25.67 4.78 6.83
N THR A 722 -25.08 4.30 7.92
CA THR A 722 -24.78 2.88 8.15
C THR A 722 -25.81 2.30 9.10
N TYR A 723 -26.63 1.38 8.62
CA TYR A 723 -27.65 0.69 9.39
C TYR A 723 -27.24 -0.78 9.59
N PHE A 724 -27.33 -1.26 10.82
CA PHE A 724 -27.13 -2.66 11.15
C PHE A 724 -28.47 -3.34 11.42
N GLU A 725 -28.67 -4.54 10.89
CA GLU A 725 -29.82 -5.36 11.26
C GLU A 725 -29.90 -5.58 12.77
N ARG A 726 -31.12 -5.55 13.33
CA ARG A 726 -31.38 -5.82 14.74
C ARG A 726 -31.50 -7.32 15.00
N ALA A 727 -30.90 -7.78 16.08
CA ALA A 727 -31.10 -9.12 16.64
C ALA A 727 -30.99 -9.04 18.17
N GLU A 728 -31.62 -9.97 18.88
CA GLU A 728 -31.76 -9.93 20.35
C GLU A 728 -30.41 -9.86 21.09
N GLU A 729 -29.43 -10.66 20.67
CA GLU A 729 -28.10 -10.72 21.30
C GLU A 729 -27.12 -9.66 20.78
N ARG A 730 -27.57 -8.77 19.88
CA ARG A 730 -26.69 -7.86 19.17
C ARG A 730 -26.57 -6.51 19.87
N ALA A 731 -25.34 -6.14 20.18
CA ALA A 731 -24.98 -4.83 20.67
C ALA A 731 -24.41 -3.97 19.55
N PHE A 732 -24.67 -2.67 19.62
CA PHE A 732 -24.16 -1.69 18.66
C PHE A 732 -23.30 -0.67 19.39
N GLY A 733 -22.33 -0.11 18.70
CA GLY A 733 -21.49 0.90 19.31
C GLY A 733 -20.62 1.64 18.33
N ILE A 734 -19.87 2.57 18.90
CA ILE A 734 -18.97 3.45 18.18
C ILE A 734 -17.72 3.66 19.03
N HIS A 735 -16.58 3.50 18.39
CA HIS A 735 -15.28 3.75 18.97
C HIS A 735 -14.66 4.95 18.26
N LYS A 736 -14.27 5.99 19.00
CA LYS A 736 -13.53 7.13 18.45
C LYS A 736 -12.04 6.82 18.56
N ALA A 737 -11.44 6.30 17.49
CA ALA A 737 -10.00 6.01 17.49
C ALA A 737 -9.19 7.27 17.15
N SER A 738 -8.03 7.43 17.81
CA SER A 738 -6.98 8.33 17.33
C SER A 738 -6.13 7.57 16.32
N VAL A 739 -6.56 7.59 15.07
CA VAL A 739 -5.82 7.02 13.95
C VAL A 739 -4.47 7.72 13.82
N THR A 740 -3.37 6.98 13.75
CA THR A 740 -2.04 7.59 13.69
C THR A 740 -1.84 8.32 12.36
N ASN A 741 -1.57 9.63 12.42
CA ASN A 741 -1.06 10.49 11.33
C ASN A 741 -2.02 10.97 10.21
N ASN A 742 -3.33 11.13 10.45
CA ASN A 742 -4.18 11.95 9.55
C ASN A 742 -5.17 12.83 10.37
N PRO A 743 -5.46 14.09 9.99
CA PRO A 743 -6.17 15.04 10.85
C PRO A 743 -7.70 14.87 10.89
N THR A 744 -8.29 13.82 10.34
CA THR A 744 -9.74 13.61 10.34
C THR A 744 -10.11 12.55 11.40
N PRO A 745 -10.96 12.86 12.41
CA PRO A 745 -11.32 11.88 13.44
C PRO A 745 -12.14 10.74 12.83
N ALA A 746 -11.55 9.56 12.66
CA ALA A 746 -12.25 8.39 12.13
C ALA A 746 -12.95 7.63 13.28
N ALA A 747 -14.27 7.61 13.26
CA ALA A 747 -15.04 6.81 14.20
C ALA A 747 -15.30 5.44 13.59
N THR A 748 -15.15 4.38 14.37
CA THR A 748 -15.49 3.02 13.94
C THR A 748 -16.79 2.64 14.56
N VAL A 749 -17.81 2.43 13.72
CA VAL A 749 -19.10 1.92 14.18
C VAL A 749 -19.15 0.42 14.00
N TYR A 750 -19.87 -0.24 14.88
CA TYR A 750 -19.93 -1.69 14.86
C TYR A 750 -21.26 -2.22 15.34
N ALA A 751 -21.55 -3.44 14.90
CA ALA A 751 -22.42 -4.36 15.59
C ALA A 751 -21.58 -5.54 16.10
N LYS A 752 -21.94 -6.12 17.24
CA LYS A 752 -21.28 -7.31 17.77
C LYS A 752 -22.26 -8.21 18.52
N GLN A 753 -21.97 -9.51 18.54
CA GLN A 753 -22.64 -10.51 19.38
C GLN A 753 -21.67 -11.65 19.70
N PRO A 754 -21.92 -12.44 20.76
CA PRO A 754 -21.19 -13.70 20.95
C PRO A 754 -21.45 -14.67 19.80
N VAL A 755 -20.49 -15.55 19.53
CA VAL A 755 -20.60 -16.61 18.52
C VAL A 755 -20.18 -17.96 19.07
N HIS A 756 -20.79 -19.02 18.56
CA HIS A 756 -20.58 -20.39 19.04
C HIS A 756 -20.21 -21.35 17.91
N ALA A 757 -19.32 -22.28 18.22
CA ALA A 757 -18.83 -23.26 17.25
C ALA A 757 -20.00 -24.04 16.62
N GLY A 758 -20.00 -24.13 15.30
CA GLY A 758 -21.04 -24.84 14.54
C GLY A 758 -22.37 -24.07 14.41
N GLN A 759 -22.53 -22.91 15.04
CA GLN A 759 -23.74 -22.08 14.95
C GLN A 759 -23.50 -20.88 14.02
N PRO A 760 -23.98 -20.92 12.76
CA PRO A 760 -23.77 -19.82 11.83
C PRO A 760 -24.53 -18.57 12.26
N VAL A 761 -23.90 -17.41 12.08
CA VAL A 761 -24.47 -16.08 12.35
C VAL A 761 -24.42 -15.25 11.07
N THR A 762 -25.51 -14.54 10.78
CA THR A 762 -25.56 -13.58 9.67
C THR A 762 -25.66 -12.16 10.19
N PHE A 763 -24.84 -11.27 9.63
CA PHE A 763 -24.90 -9.83 9.82
C PHE A 763 -25.31 -9.18 8.51
N VAL A 764 -26.26 -8.23 8.58
CA VAL A 764 -26.61 -7.41 7.43
C VAL A 764 -26.30 -5.94 7.76
N SER A 765 -25.44 -5.35 6.95
CA SER A 765 -25.16 -3.90 6.95
C SER A 765 -25.78 -3.26 5.71
N VAL A 766 -26.49 -2.15 5.91
CA VAL A 766 -27.17 -1.39 4.87
C VAL A 766 -26.61 0.03 4.88
N LEU A 767 -25.93 0.40 3.80
CA LEU A 767 -25.33 1.72 3.61
C LEU A 767 -26.17 2.53 2.63
N VAL A 768 -26.71 3.65 3.10
CA VAL A 768 -27.67 4.48 2.36
C VAL A 768 -27.11 5.89 2.20
N PRO A 769 -26.73 6.31 0.98
CA PRO A 769 -26.39 7.69 0.72
C PRO A 769 -27.65 8.56 0.80
N HIS A 770 -27.53 9.71 1.44
CA HIS A 770 -28.62 10.70 1.51
C HIS A 770 -28.09 12.13 1.44
N ALA A 771 -29.00 13.07 1.22
CA ALA A 771 -28.69 14.49 1.18
C ALA A 771 -28.32 14.99 2.59
N PRO A 772 -27.35 15.91 2.76
CA PRO A 772 -26.97 16.43 4.07
C PRO A 772 -28.09 17.18 4.81
N GLU A 773 -29.05 17.74 4.07
CA GLU A 773 -30.24 18.41 4.62
C GLU A 773 -31.32 17.44 5.11
N GLU A 774 -31.24 16.16 4.72
CA GLU A 774 -32.16 15.13 5.16
C GLU A 774 -31.72 14.58 6.52
N ALA A 775 -32.65 14.57 7.50
CA ALA A 775 -32.38 14.03 8.82
C ALA A 775 -32.07 12.53 8.72
N ALA A 776 -30.92 12.12 9.28
CA ALA A 776 -30.48 10.72 9.25
C ALA A 776 -31.51 9.76 9.89
N ALA A 777 -32.23 10.21 10.91
CA ALA A 777 -33.30 9.43 11.55
C ALA A 777 -34.45 9.10 10.58
N ASP A 778 -34.81 10.02 9.68
CA ASP A 778 -35.86 9.81 8.67
C ASP A 778 -35.38 8.80 7.62
N THR A 779 -34.11 8.86 7.22
CA THR A 779 -33.47 7.86 6.36
C THR A 779 -33.49 6.48 7.03
N ALA A 780 -33.12 6.38 8.30
CA ALA A 780 -33.15 5.13 9.05
C ALA A 780 -34.55 4.53 9.18
N ALA A 781 -35.58 5.36 9.40
CA ALA A 781 -36.97 4.92 9.55
C ALA A 781 -37.54 4.27 8.28
N ARG A 782 -36.93 4.54 7.11
CA ARG A 782 -37.32 3.98 5.81
C ARG A 782 -36.64 2.66 5.47
N ILE A 783 -35.77 2.17 6.35
CA ILE A 783 -35.04 0.91 6.17
C ILE A 783 -35.73 -0.19 6.99
N SER A 784 -36.08 -1.28 6.31
CA SER A 784 -36.53 -2.52 6.94
C SER A 784 -35.60 -3.65 6.53
N VAL A 785 -35.16 -4.46 7.49
CA VAL A 785 -34.35 -5.64 7.25
C VAL A 785 -35.02 -6.84 7.93
N GLN A 786 -35.17 -7.93 7.20
CA GLN A 786 -35.66 -9.21 7.70
C GLN A 786 -34.67 -10.30 7.34
N THR A 787 -34.26 -11.10 8.32
CA THR A 787 -33.42 -12.28 8.11
C THR A 787 -34.19 -13.54 8.48
N ALA A 788 -34.04 -14.60 7.68
CA ALA A 788 -34.77 -15.86 7.86
C ALA A 788 -33.93 -17.08 7.42
N GLY A 789 -34.37 -18.28 7.82
CA GLY A 789 -33.68 -19.54 7.54
C GLY A 789 -32.54 -19.85 8.51
N THR A 790 -31.93 -21.03 8.38
CA THR A 790 -30.86 -21.48 9.29
C THR A 790 -29.67 -20.51 9.27
N GLY A 791 -29.40 -19.87 10.41
CA GLY A 791 -28.36 -18.86 10.54
C GLY A 791 -28.63 -17.56 9.76
N GLY A 792 -29.88 -17.25 9.40
CA GLY A 792 -30.23 -15.99 8.71
C GLY A 792 -29.84 -15.94 7.22
N LEU A 793 -29.71 -17.11 6.59
CA LEU A 793 -29.27 -17.31 5.20
C LEU A 793 -30.00 -16.49 4.13
N ASN A 794 -31.26 -16.12 4.39
CA ASN A 794 -32.06 -15.32 3.48
C ASN A 794 -32.29 -13.95 4.12
N SER A 795 -31.92 -12.88 3.42
CA SER A 795 -32.13 -11.51 3.86
C SER A 795 -33.00 -10.76 2.86
N LEU A 796 -33.99 -10.04 3.38
CA LEU A 796 -34.83 -9.11 2.65
C LEU A 796 -34.60 -7.71 3.21
N VAL A 797 -34.10 -6.80 2.38
CA VAL A 797 -33.91 -5.40 2.72
C VAL A 797 -34.88 -4.58 1.89
N THR A 798 -35.70 -3.75 2.52
CA THR A 798 -36.57 -2.79 1.84
C THR A 798 -36.16 -1.39 2.24
N ILE A 799 -35.93 -0.53 1.25
CA ILE A 799 -35.60 0.88 1.44
C ILE A 799 -36.65 1.69 0.70
N GLN A 800 -37.38 2.54 1.42
CA GLN A 800 -38.23 3.56 0.80
C GLN A 800 -37.36 4.79 0.48
N PRO A 801 -37.18 5.18 -0.80
CA PRO A 801 -36.43 6.39 -1.13
C PRO A 801 -37.14 7.65 -0.62
N SER A 802 -36.38 8.74 -0.45
CA SER A 802 -36.97 10.05 -0.15
C SER A 802 -37.64 10.66 -1.38
N GLY A 803 -38.70 11.43 -1.17
CA GLY A 803 -39.45 12.12 -2.23
C GLY A 803 -40.79 11.48 -2.58
N SER A 804 -41.76 12.35 -2.93
CA SER A 804 -43.13 11.94 -3.30
C SER A 804 -43.13 11.11 -4.58
N GLY A 805 -43.83 9.96 -4.57
CA GLY A 805 -43.95 9.06 -5.72
C GLY A 805 -42.75 8.13 -5.95
N SER A 806 -41.78 8.10 -5.04
CA SER A 806 -40.68 7.14 -5.09
C SER A 806 -41.14 5.70 -4.80
N ARG A 807 -40.57 4.75 -5.53
CA ARG A 807 -40.89 3.33 -5.43
C ARG A 807 -39.99 2.65 -4.39
N PRO A 808 -40.52 1.79 -3.50
CA PRO A 808 -39.70 0.99 -2.61
C PRO A 808 -38.67 0.18 -3.41
N VAL A 809 -37.44 0.13 -2.92
CA VAL A 809 -36.38 -0.74 -3.44
C VAL A 809 -36.26 -1.94 -2.51
N THR A 810 -36.60 -3.12 -3.02
CA THR A 810 -36.54 -4.38 -2.29
C THR A 810 -35.36 -5.21 -2.80
N ILE A 811 -34.42 -5.50 -1.92
CA ILE A 811 -33.22 -6.30 -2.17
C ILE A 811 -33.38 -7.63 -1.46
N ARG A 812 -33.28 -8.73 -2.21
CA ARG A 812 -33.29 -10.10 -1.67
C ARG A 812 -31.91 -10.72 -1.86
N ILE A 813 -31.36 -11.30 -0.79
CA ILE A 813 -30.09 -12.04 -0.79
C ILE A 813 -30.34 -13.40 -0.14
N ASP A 814 -30.35 -14.45 -0.95
CA ASP A 814 -30.55 -15.83 -0.51
C ASP A 814 -29.24 -16.63 -0.60
N ALA A 815 -29.28 -17.89 -0.14
CA ALA A 815 -28.16 -18.83 -0.23
C ALA A 815 -27.56 -18.96 -1.65
N VAL A 816 -28.40 -18.96 -2.69
CA VAL A 816 -27.98 -19.24 -4.08
C VAL A 816 -28.25 -18.11 -5.07
N ASP A 817 -29.08 -17.13 -4.70
CA ASP A 817 -29.51 -16.07 -5.60
C ASP A 817 -29.67 -14.73 -4.88
N TRP A 818 -29.75 -13.67 -5.65
CA TRP A 818 -30.00 -12.31 -5.20
C TRP A 818 -30.74 -11.52 -6.28
N SER A 819 -31.52 -10.53 -5.86
CA SER A 819 -32.26 -9.67 -6.79
C SER A 819 -32.59 -8.31 -6.17
N VAL A 820 -32.78 -7.31 -7.03
CA VAL A 820 -33.27 -5.98 -6.69
C VAL A 820 -34.56 -5.74 -7.45
N LYS A 821 -35.61 -5.27 -6.77
CA LYS A 821 -36.91 -4.89 -7.33
C LYS A 821 -37.25 -3.45 -6.94
N ARG A 822 -37.85 -2.71 -7.88
CA ARG A 822 -38.34 -1.34 -7.70
C ARG A 822 -39.84 -1.36 -7.91
N GLU A 823 -40.60 -1.32 -6.81
CA GLU A 823 -42.04 -1.64 -6.79
C GLU A 823 -42.92 -0.45 -7.21
#